data_AF-A0A9X1P7T9-F1
#
_entry.id   AF-A0A9X1P7T9-F1
#
_cell.length_a   1.000
_cell.length_b   1.000
_cell.length_c   1.000
_cell.angle_alpha   90.00
_cell.angle_beta   90.00
_cell.angle_gamma   90.00
#
_symmetry.space_group_name_H-M   'P 1'
#
loop_
_entity.id
_entity.type
_entity.pdbx_description
1 polymer ?
#
loop_
_entity_poly.entity_id
_entity_poly.type
_entity_poly.pdbx_seq_one_letter_code
_entity_poly.pdbx_strand_id
1 'polypeptide(L)'
;MKRIFLYQLVIVCFFVLAGCSRSGDVTKDQAQKIGISWKLISNFIEPAHSFDAKFTLKNGSDFTLDGSNWALFFNMSPRPIQRNKTPQPAIIEHLNGDWYKMVAAKDFKLAPGDSITINYTGTEGVIKETDAPMGLYFVFYDKEGKEKEIVQVKDFTVEPFVAKEQIMRGKDDLVPLPTAEQRYKDNLKFTKLGAAQLLKIIPSPVKMSAGTETFTLDNKANVFYQKGLEKEAKYLIEKLKAVTGTDFPIREGLPTTTTPEAPSIVLNTGNLSVNGIAKEAYKLGVNASGVNITGSDPAGVFYGIQSFLQLVPTESYQKLAASIMLGHVQVEDAPRFHFRSMHLDVGRNFQTKETIKRVLDLLASYKVNHFLFYTTEDEGWRVEIDGLPELTEIGAHRAHTSGINVSALHPAYGSGPVANDEGKFGSGYYTRADFIEILKYANDRHIKVIPEVNFPGHALAAIKSMEARYDRLMKEGKEKEANEYRLIDPDDKSVYLSAQAYKNNTVSVARESTYHFFEKVVDEFAKMYKEAGLTMDTFHTGGDEVAEGAWTKSPMAIKLKNENPDIKEFRDLQTYFFRKLLPRLEKRTLKVHGWEEVALTKTNAGIYNANPEFVGHPVVPYVWNNVYDVDLGNRLANAGYQVVLCNVTNFYFDMSYNNDPKEPGLYWGGFVDTRDNWAFAPFNMFRTTEETAFGKPMKEEFVGKQQLKPEARKNVIGIEAQLWCETVKGRDMMEYSILPKLMGFAESAWAAERKWENVADDAARKKMINEGWNVFANSIAQRHMPRMSFANGGYNYRLPMPGAVVEGGMLKANVELPGLAIHYTTDGSEPTAKSPVYEAPVKAAGTIKLKSFDMAGKASRTSVVTAQ
;
A
#
# COMPACT_ATOMS: atom_id res chain seq x y z
N MET A 1 29.47 -78.84 -47.91
CA MET A 1 30.74 -79.09 -48.61
C MET A 1 31.75 -78.02 -48.19
N LYS A 2 32.96 -78.49 -47.89
CA LYS A 2 34.26 -77.86 -47.56
C LYS A 2 34.48 -76.33 -47.66
N ARG A 3 35.23 -75.87 -46.65
CA ARG A 3 36.03 -74.64 -46.44
C ARG A 3 36.93 -74.22 -47.62
N ILE A 4 37.29 -72.92 -47.67
CA ILE A 4 38.62 -72.27 -47.88
C ILE A 4 38.42 -70.75 -47.55
N PHE A 5 38.86 -70.18 -46.41
CA PHE A 5 40.16 -69.57 -46.02
C PHE A 5 40.71 -68.48 -46.98
N LEU A 6 41.28 -67.31 -46.62
CA LEU A 6 41.40 -66.42 -45.43
C LEU A 6 42.38 -65.24 -45.82
N TYR A 7 42.25 -64.05 -45.18
CA TYR A 7 43.17 -62.88 -45.07
C TYR A 7 43.16 -61.79 -46.17
N GLN A 8 43.21 -60.45 -45.90
CA GLN A 8 43.76 -59.68 -44.75
C GLN A 8 43.13 -58.26 -44.59
N LEU A 9 42.89 -57.84 -43.34
CA LEU A 9 43.10 -56.52 -42.68
C LEU A 9 42.51 -55.16 -43.20
N VAL A 10 41.84 -54.43 -42.28
CA VAL A 10 41.93 -52.97 -41.94
C VAL A 10 40.56 -52.24 -41.74
N ILE A 11 40.17 -52.10 -40.46
CA ILE A 11 39.78 -50.87 -39.71
C ILE A 11 38.58 -49.99 -40.19
N VAL A 12 37.60 -49.88 -39.26
CA VAL A 12 36.68 -48.74 -38.95
C VAL A 12 35.53 -48.44 -39.91
N CYS A 13 34.31 -48.75 -39.44
CA CYS A 13 33.11 -47.89 -39.57
C CYS A 13 32.02 -48.37 -38.60
N PHE A 14 32.05 -47.84 -37.37
CA PHE A 14 30.89 -47.81 -36.47
C PHE A 14 30.87 -46.41 -35.84
N PHE A 15 29.66 -45.85 -35.71
CA PHE A 15 29.30 -44.47 -35.34
C PHE A 15 29.26 -43.46 -36.48
N VAL A 16 28.06 -43.24 -37.06
CA VAL A 16 27.34 -41.94 -37.07
C VAL A 16 25.87 -42.23 -37.41
N LEU A 17 25.00 -42.25 -36.40
CA LEU A 17 23.59 -41.85 -36.56
C LEU A 17 23.38 -40.72 -35.57
N ALA A 18 23.80 -39.54 -35.99
CA ALA A 18 23.54 -38.29 -35.30
C ALA A 18 22.02 -38.05 -35.30
N GLY A 19 21.48 -37.77 -34.11
CA GLY A 19 20.11 -37.31 -33.95
C GLY A 19 19.92 -36.00 -34.72
N CYS A 20 19.10 -36.05 -35.77
CA CYS A 20 18.48 -34.86 -36.33
C CYS A 20 17.55 -34.29 -35.26
N SER A 21 18.00 -33.24 -34.55
CA SER A 21 17.11 -32.36 -33.82
C SER A 21 16.09 -31.80 -34.83
N ARG A 22 14.83 -32.21 -34.70
CA ARG A 22 13.74 -31.56 -35.43
C ARG A 22 13.75 -30.09 -35.01
N SER A 23 14.11 -29.20 -35.95
CA SER A 23 13.82 -27.78 -35.86
C SER A 23 12.31 -27.59 -36.02
N GLY A 24 11.55 -28.01 -35.02
CA GLY A 24 10.14 -27.68 -34.91
C GLY A 24 10.02 -26.21 -34.50
N ASP A 25 8.95 -25.57 -34.97
CA ASP A 25 8.57 -24.26 -34.45
C ASP A 25 8.41 -24.30 -32.94
N VAL A 26 8.89 -23.26 -32.24
CA VAL A 26 8.70 -23.14 -30.79
C VAL A 26 7.21 -23.11 -30.50
N THR A 27 6.71 -24.09 -29.75
CA THR A 27 5.31 -24.12 -29.31
C THR A 27 5.21 -23.68 -27.86
N LYS A 28 4.05 -23.14 -27.47
CA LYS A 28 3.75 -22.73 -26.09
C LYS A 28 4.03 -23.85 -25.08
N ASP A 29 3.65 -25.09 -25.40
CA ASP A 29 3.84 -26.25 -24.52
C ASP A 29 5.32 -26.61 -24.32
N GLN A 30 6.15 -26.46 -25.36
CA GLN A 30 7.59 -26.72 -25.24
C GLN A 30 8.29 -25.61 -24.47
N ALA A 31 7.95 -24.35 -24.73
CA ALA A 31 8.49 -23.21 -24.01
C ALA A 31 8.19 -23.26 -22.49
N GLN A 32 7.01 -23.76 -22.12
CA GLN A 32 6.60 -23.91 -20.72
C GLN A 32 7.40 -24.97 -19.94
N LYS A 33 8.17 -25.82 -20.62
CA LYS A 33 9.07 -26.80 -19.97
C LYS A 33 10.42 -26.20 -19.57
N ILE A 34 10.69 -24.94 -19.93
CA ILE A 34 11.90 -24.24 -19.50
C ILE A 34 11.69 -23.76 -18.06
N GLY A 35 12.49 -24.30 -17.14
CA GLY A 35 12.46 -23.94 -15.72
C GLY A 35 13.45 -22.84 -15.41
N ILE A 36 13.09 -21.95 -14.48
CA ILE A 36 13.93 -20.83 -14.05
C ILE A 36 13.99 -20.80 -12.53
N SER A 37 15.19 -20.64 -11.96
CA SER A 37 15.35 -20.22 -10.57
C SER A 37 16.13 -18.91 -10.47
N TRP A 38 15.84 -18.13 -9.44
CA TRP A 38 16.59 -16.92 -9.09
C TRP A 38 17.11 -17.00 -7.66
N LYS A 39 18.32 -16.51 -7.44
CA LYS A 39 18.96 -16.47 -6.12
C LYS A 39 19.66 -15.13 -5.91
N LEU A 40 19.36 -14.46 -4.80
CA LEU A 40 20.24 -13.43 -4.24
C LEU A 40 21.50 -14.10 -3.69
N ILE A 41 22.68 -13.73 -4.20
CA ILE A 41 23.95 -14.24 -3.69
C ILE A 41 24.37 -13.45 -2.46
N SER A 42 24.43 -12.12 -2.55
CA SER A 42 24.88 -11.26 -1.46
C SER A 42 24.58 -9.78 -1.71
N ASN A 43 24.22 -9.02 -0.67
CA ASN A 43 24.23 -7.55 -0.66
C ASN A 43 25.55 -6.96 -0.14
N PHE A 44 26.52 -7.80 0.23
CA PHE A 44 27.78 -7.38 0.85
C PHE A 44 28.91 -7.30 -0.17
N ILE A 45 28.60 -6.77 -1.35
CA ILE A 45 29.55 -6.61 -2.47
C ILE A 45 29.95 -5.13 -2.63
N GLU A 46 30.98 -4.89 -3.45
CA GLU A 46 31.45 -3.54 -3.77
C GLU A 46 31.04 -3.10 -5.19
N PRO A 47 30.59 -1.83 -5.37
CA PRO A 47 30.53 -0.76 -4.34
C PRO A 47 29.44 -1.01 -3.30
N ALA A 48 29.61 -0.45 -2.09
CA ALA A 48 28.62 -0.56 -1.01
C ALA A 48 27.18 -0.25 -1.48
N HIS A 49 26.20 -0.86 -0.82
CA HIS A 49 24.79 -0.84 -1.21
C HIS A 49 24.54 -1.42 -2.61
N SER A 50 25.25 -2.49 -2.98
CA SER A 50 25.01 -3.24 -4.21
C SER A 50 24.65 -4.69 -3.90
N PHE A 51 24.02 -5.37 -4.86
CA PHE A 51 23.69 -6.79 -4.76
C PHE A 51 24.31 -7.60 -5.90
N ASP A 52 24.59 -8.87 -5.62
CA ASP A 52 24.96 -9.91 -6.57
C ASP A 52 23.86 -10.97 -6.58
N ALA A 53 23.41 -11.37 -7.77
CA ALA A 53 22.33 -12.33 -7.94
C ALA A 53 22.55 -13.19 -9.18
N LYS A 54 21.82 -14.30 -9.27
CA LYS A 54 21.89 -15.20 -10.42
C LYS A 54 20.55 -15.78 -10.82
N PHE A 55 20.41 -16.00 -12.12
CA PHE A 55 19.41 -16.89 -12.69
C PHE A 55 20.02 -18.26 -13.02
N THR A 56 19.23 -19.33 -12.85
CA THR A 56 19.53 -20.64 -13.42
C THR A 56 18.42 -21.02 -14.37
N LEU A 57 18.75 -21.22 -15.65
CA LEU A 57 17.83 -21.65 -16.69
C LEU A 57 18.05 -23.14 -16.94
N LYS A 58 16.98 -23.94 -16.90
CA LYS A 58 16.98 -25.36 -17.24
C LYS A 58 16.10 -25.59 -18.46
N ASN A 59 16.68 -26.06 -19.55
CA ASN A 59 15.95 -26.29 -20.79
C ASN A 59 15.28 -27.67 -20.76
N GLY A 60 14.03 -27.75 -20.29
CA GLY A 60 13.22 -28.97 -20.36
C GLY A 60 12.47 -29.17 -21.68
N SER A 61 12.67 -28.31 -22.67
CA SER A 61 12.04 -28.40 -23.99
C SER A 61 12.76 -29.40 -24.91
N ASP A 62 12.29 -29.55 -26.15
CA ASP A 62 12.93 -30.36 -27.20
C ASP A 62 13.73 -29.54 -28.24
N PHE A 63 13.85 -28.23 -28.05
CA PHE A 63 14.63 -27.34 -28.93
C PHE A 63 15.78 -26.66 -28.18
N THR A 64 16.76 -26.15 -28.93
CA THR A 64 17.92 -25.45 -28.37
C THR A 64 17.62 -23.95 -28.26
N LEU A 65 17.91 -23.36 -27.10
CA LEU A 65 17.99 -21.90 -26.96
C LEU A 65 19.38 -21.45 -27.43
N ASP A 66 19.44 -20.50 -28.36
CA ASP A 66 20.69 -19.97 -28.89
C ASP A 66 20.80 -18.44 -28.70
N GLY A 67 21.87 -17.84 -29.22
CA GLY A 67 22.11 -16.40 -29.12
C GLY A 67 21.13 -15.49 -29.86
N SER A 68 20.11 -16.02 -30.53
CA SER A 68 19.24 -15.25 -31.43
C SER A 68 17.74 -15.53 -31.29
N ASN A 69 17.34 -16.71 -30.80
CA ASN A 69 15.94 -17.15 -30.89
C ASN A 69 15.06 -16.83 -29.67
N TRP A 70 15.59 -16.17 -28.63
CA TRP A 70 14.81 -15.86 -27.42
C TRP A 70 15.26 -14.58 -26.70
N ALA A 71 14.34 -14.02 -25.92
CA ALA A 71 14.62 -13.10 -24.84
C ALA A 71 13.69 -13.42 -23.66
N LEU A 72 14.17 -13.23 -22.44
CA LEU A 72 13.37 -13.40 -21.22
C LEU A 72 13.06 -12.02 -20.64
N PHE A 73 11.78 -11.68 -20.58
CA PHE A 73 11.31 -10.45 -19.96
C PHE A 73 10.83 -10.75 -18.55
N PHE A 74 10.98 -9.77 -17.66
CA PHE A 74 10.51 -9.84 -16.29
C PHE A 74 10.34 -8.45 -15.71
N ASN A 75 9.58 -8.38 -14.62
CA ASN A 75 9.52 -7.20 -13.77
C ASN A 75 10.37 -7.42 -12.52
N MET A 76 10.99 -6.38 -12.01
CA MET A 76 11.74 -6.40 -10.75
C MET A 76 11.73 -4.99 -10.19
N SER A 77 11.68 -4.83 -8.86
CA SER A 77 11.81 -3.51 -8.23
C SER A 77 12.93 -2.72 -8.93
N PRO A 78 12.72 -1.46 -9.33
CA PRO A 78 13.70 -0.73 -10.12
C PRO A 78 15.07 -0.70 -9.41
N ARG A 79 16.09 -1.28 -10.06
CA ARG A 79 17.47 -1.33 -9.58
C ARG A 79 18.41 -1.07 -10.75
N PRO A 80 19.31 -0.08 -10.66
CA PRO A 80 20.34 0.10 -11.66
C PRO A 80 21.21 -1.17 -11.79
N ILE A 81 21.23 -1.75 -12.99
CA ILE A 81 22.06 -2.93 -13.30
C ILE A 81 23.46 -2.46 -13.63
N GLN A 82 24.44 -3.05 -12.96
CA GLN A 82 25.85 -2.75 -13.19
C GLN A 82 26.38 -3.53 -14.38
N ARG A 83 27.40 -2.98 -15.04
CA ARG A 83 28.12 -3.71 -16.07
C ARG A 83 28.85 -4.91 -15.44
N ASN A 84 28.60 -6.09 -15.98
CA ASN A 84 29.27 -7.31 -15.54
C ASN A 84 30.80 -7.19 -15.65
N LYS A 85 31.50 -7.57 -14.57
CA LYS A 85 32.98 -7.57 -14.51
C LYS A 85 33.60 -8.67 -15.38
N THR A 86 32.88 -9.77 -15.57
CA THR A 86 33.25 -10.90 -16.43
C THR A 86 32.15 -11.15 -17.46
N PRO A 87 32.48 -11.62 -18.68
CA PRO A 87 31.46 -12.02 -19.65
C PRO A 87 30.50 -13.05 -19.05
N GLN A 88 29.20 -12.85 -19.30
CA GLN A 88 28.14 -13.76 -18.86
C GLN A 88 27.43 -14.33 -20.11
N PRO A 89 26.85 -15.53 -20.04
CA PRO A 89 26.14 -16.14 -21.17
C PRO A 89 24.96 -15.30 -21.68
N ALA A 90 24.38 -14.48 -20.82
CA ALA A 90 23.36 -13.50 -21.16
C ALA A 90 23.56 -12.23 -20.29
N ILE A 91 22.99 -11.12 -20.74
CA ILE A 91 23.01 -9.84 -20.03
C ILE A 91 21.59 -9.39 -19.72
N ILE A 92 21.44 -8.55 -18.69
CA ILE A 92 20.17 -7.96 -18.29
C ILE A 92 20.18 -6.47 -18.66
N GLU A 93 19.10 -6.03 -19.29
CA GLU A 93 18.87 -4.67 -19.75
C GLU A 93 17.62 -4.10 -19.09
N HIS A 94 17.73 -2.88 -18.56
CA HIS A 94 16.57 -2.09 -18.10
C HIS A 94 15.89 -1.42 -19.29
N LEU A 95 14.60 -1.69 -19.47
CA LEU A 95 13.81 -1.11 -20.54
C LEU A 95 13.16 0.20 -20.09
N ASN A 96 12.25 0.12 -19.12
CA ASN A 96 11.49 1.25 -18.60
C ASN A 96 10.78 0.83 -17.31
N GLY A 97 10.61 1.74 -16.35
CA GLY A 97 9.94 1.41 -15.09
C GLY A 97 10.63 0.24 -14.38
N ASP A 98 9.83 -0.72 -13.94
CA ASP A 98 10.29 -1.98 -13.34
C ASP A 98 10.52 -3.11 -14.38
N TRP A 99 10.52 -2.81 -15.69
CA TRP A 99 10.55 -3.79 -16.77
C TRP A 99 11.95 -4.02 -17.34
N TYR A 100 12.38 -5.28 -17.34
CA TYR A 100 13.70 -5.72 -17.75
C TYR A 100 13.62 -6.81 -18.82
N LYS A 101 14.72 -6.95 -19.56
CA LYS A 101 14.91 -7.97 -20.59
C LYS A 101 16.28 -8.61 -20.42
N MET A 102 16.33 -9.92 -20.45
CA MET A 102 17.55 -10.71 -20.55
C MET A 102 17.77 -11.13 -21.99
N VAL A 103 18.97 -10.86 -22.50
CA VAL A 103 19.38 -11.14 -23.88
C VAL A 103 20.61 -12.03 -23.90
N ALA A 104 20.54 -13.08 -24.70
CA ALA A 104 21.62 -14.03 -24.87
C ALA A 104 22.86 -13.38 -25.53
N ALA A 105 24.05 -13.80 -25.11
CA ALA A 105 25.28 -13.50 -25.83
C ALA A 105 25.30 -14.22 -27.19
N LYS A 106 26.10 -13.73 -28.14
CA LYS A 106 26.14 -14.24 -29.51
C LYS A 106 26.49 -15.74 -29.60
N ASP A 107 27.31 -16.23 -28.68
CA ASP A 107 27.78 -17.62 -28.58
C ASP A 107 26.95 -18.47 -27.60
N PHE A 108 25.85 -17.93 -27.05
CA PHE A 108 24.97 -18.66 -26.15
C PHE A 108 24.39 -19.91 -26.82
N LYS A 109 24.39 -21.02 -26.07
CA LYS A 109 23.73 -22.27 -26.46
C LYS A 109 23.30 -23.05 -25.23
N LEU A 110 22.04 -23.47 -25.18
CA LEU A 110 21.48 -24.32 -24.13
C LEU A 110 20.66 -25.44 -24.77
N ALA A 111 21.22 -26.66 -24.81
CA ALA A 111 20.57 -27.81 -25.42
C ALA A 111 19.43 -28.38 -24.55
N PRO A 112 18.49 -29.16 -25.12
CA PRO A 112 17.52 -29.92 -24.35
C PRO A 112 18.16 -30.75 -23.23
N GLY A 113 17.66 -30.60 -22.01
CA GLY A 113 18.13 -31.27 -20.80
C GLY A 113 19.21 -30.51 -20.01
N ASP A 114 19.88 -29.53 -20.62
CA ASP A 114 20.98 -28.79 -19.99
C ASP A 114 20.49 -27.67 -19.06
N SER A 115 21.41 -27.20 -18.21
CA SER A 115 21.21 -26.02 -17.35
C SER A 115 22.35 -25.02 -17.49
N ILE A 116 22.06 -23.73 -17.32
CA ILE A 116 23.07 -22.67 -17.32
C ILE A 116 22.79 -21.63 -16.23
N THR A 117 23.84 -21.04 -15.68
CA THR A 117 23.77 -19.95 -14.70
C THR A 117 24.21 -18.63 -15.32
N ILE A 118 23.48 -17.57 -15.02
CA ILE A 118 23.75 -16.20 -15.47
C ILE A 118 23.80 -15.31 -14.23
N ASN A 119 24.96 -14.74 -13.94
CA ASN A 119 25.15 -13.85 -12.79
C ASN A 119 25.01 -12.39 -13.25
N TYR A 120 24.57 -11.52 -12.35
CA TYR A 120 24.51 -10.08 -12.58
C TYR A 120 24.59 -9.34 -11.26
N THR A 121 25.07 -8.10 -11.31
CA THR A 121 25.09 -7.21 -10.15
C THR A 121 24.25 -5.96 -10.41
N GLY A 122 23.72 -5.38 -9.35
CA GLY A 122 23.00 -4.11 -9.39
C GLY A 122 23.26 -3.29 -8.13
N THR A 123 22.81 -2.03 -8.11
CA THR A 123 22.84 -1.20 -6.90
C THR A 123 21.55 -1.32 -6.12
N GLU A 124 21.52 -0.77 -4.90
CA GLU A 124 20.43 -0.81 -3.92
C GLU A 124 20.09 -2.24 -3.46
N GLY A 125 20.67 -2.64 -2.33
CA GLY A 125 20.53 -4.00 -1.78
C GLY A 125 19.08 -4.52 -1.77
N VAL A 126 18.95 -5.79 -2.16
CA VAL A 126 17.67 -6.52 -2.26
C VAL A 126 17.52 -7.40 -1.03
N ILE A 127 16.44 -7.26 -0.27
CA ILE A 127 16.29 -8.01 1.00
C ILE A 127 14.95 -8.74 1.12
N LYS A 128 14.03 -8.57 0.17
CA LYS A 128 12.71 -9.20 0.18
C LYS A 128 12.53 -10.16 -0.97
N GLU A 129 11.75 -11.22 -0.73
CA GLU A 129 11.27 -12.09 -1.80
C GLU A 129 10.42 -11.31 -2.83
N THR A 130 9.77 -10.20 -2.41
CA THR A 130 9.03 -9.30 -3.30
C THR A 130 9.91 -8.45 -4.22
N ASP A 131 11.21 -8.32 -3.93
CA ASP A 131 12.16 -7.65 -4.82
C ASP A 131 12.63 -8.56 -5.95
N ALA A 132 12.45 -9.88 -5.82
CA ALA A 132 12.92 -10.84 -6.82
C ALA A 132 12.16 -10.64 -8.16
N PRO A 133 12.77 -11.07 -9.29
CA PRO A 133 12.11 -11.06 -10.59
C PRO A 133 10.72 -11.70 -10.54
N MET A 134 9.74 -11.08 -11.19
CA MET A 134 8.35 -11.51 -11.19
C MET A 134 7.70 -11.37 -12.57
N GLY A 135 6.64 -12.15 -12.80
CA GLY A 135 5.90 -12.14 -14.07
C GLY A 135 6.73 -12.52 -15.29
N LEU A 136 7.72 -13.41 -15.13
CA LEU A 136 8.65 -13.81 -16.18
C LEU A 136 7.91 -14.37 -17.42
N TYR A 137 8.36 -13.98 -18.61
CA TYR A 137 7.88 -14.54 -19.87
C TYR A 137 8.95 -14.53 -20.96
N PHE A 138 8.96 -15.56 -21.80
CA PHE A 138 9.80 -15.62 -23.00
C PHE A 138 9.11 -14.93 -24.17
N VAL A 139 9.91 -14.26 -24.99
CA VAL A 139 9.57 -13.90 -26.37
C VAL A 139 10.53 -14.65 -27.28
N PHE A 140 10.00 -15.47 -28.18
CA PHE A 140 10.77 -16.23 -29.16
C PHE A 140 10.77 -15.52 -30.51
N TYR A 141 11.91 -15.57 -31.19
CA TYR A 141 12.11 -14.88 -32.46
C TYR A 141 12.29 -15.88 -33.60
N ASP A 142 11.83 -15.51 -34.79
CA ASP A 142 12.20 -16.19 -36.03
C ASP A 142 13.63 -15.83 -36.48
N LYS A 143 14.08 -16.39 -37.62
CA LYS A 143 15.43 -16.16 -38.14
C LYS A 143 15.65 -14.73 -38.63
N GLU A 144 14.56 -14.02 -38.92
CA GLU A 144 14.51 -12.64 -39.34
C GLU A 144 14.46 -11.67 -38.13
N GLY A 145 14.41 -12.21 -36.90
CA GLY A 145 14.37 -11.43 -35.66
C GLY A 145 12.99 -10.89 -35.29
N LYS A 146 11.91 -11.42 -35.89
CA LYS A 146 10.53 -11.03 -35.55
C LYS A 146 10.00 -11.88 -34.41
N GLU A 147 9.24 -11.25 -33.53
CA GLU A 147 8.53 -11.92 -32.45
C GLU A 147 7.53 -12.93 -33.02
N LYS A 148 7.62 -14.18 -32.58
CA LYS A 148 6.79 -15.31 -33.05
C LYS A 148 5.85 -15.82 -31.97
N GLU A 149 6.38 -16.05 -30.76
CA GLU A 149 5.62 -16.62 -29.64
C GLU A 149 5.98 -15.91 -28.34
N ILE A 150 4.97 -15.63 -27.52
CA ILE A 150 5.10 -15.02 -26.20
C ILE A 150 4.53 -15.98 -25.15
N VAL A 151 5.38 -16.44 -24.24
CA VAL A 151 5.03 -17.53 -23.33
C VAL A 151 5.44 -17.18 -21.91
N GLN A 152 4.44 -17.06 -21.02
CA GLN A 152 4.70 -16.89 -19.59
C GLN A 152 5.40 -18.13 -19.01
N VAL A 153 6.41 -17.89 -18.17
CA VAL A 153 7.16 -18.93 -17.47
C VAL A 153 6.26 -19.56 -16.40
N LYS A 154 6.12 -20.89 -16.44
CA LYS A 154 5.32 -21.64 -15.46
C LYS A 154 6.14 -22.13 -14.27
N ASP A 155 7.36 -22.60 -14.52
CA ASP A 155 8.26 -23.14 -13.49
C ASP A 155 9.30 -22.09 -13.10
N PHE A 156 8.93 -21.24 -12.13
CA PHE A 156 9.82 -20.21 -11.58
C PHE A 156 9.92 -20.34 -10.06
N THR A 157 11.14 -20.33 -9.52
CA THR A 157 11.40 -20.41 -8.08
C THR A 157 12.38 -19.34 -7.61
N VAL A 158 12.04 -18.64 -6.53
CA VAL A 158 12.95 -17.77 -5.78
C VAL A 158 13.60 -18.59 -4.66
N GLU A 159 14.93 -18.67 -4.64
CA GLU A 159 15.66 -19.35 -3.56
C GLU A 159 15.57 -18.54 -2.24
N PRO A 160 15.42 -19.19 -1.08
CA PRO A 160 15.27 -18.51 0.21
C PRO A 160 16.48 -17.66 0.62
N PHE A 161 16.19 -16.57 1.33
CA PHE A 161 17.17 -15.64 1.87
C PHE A 161 17.45 -16.07 3.32
N VAL A 162 18.60 -16.69 3.55
CA VAL A 162 18.92 -17.36 4.83
C VAL A 162 20.19 -16.82 5.49
N ALA A 163 21.09 -16.24 4.71
CA ALA A 163 22.36 -15.69 5.19
C ALA A 163 22.22 -14.21 5.58
N LYS A 164 23.05 -13.73 6.50
CA LYS A 164 23.03 -12.34 6.97
C LYS A 164 23.18 -11.35 5.82
N GLU A 165 24.11 -11.63 4.92
CA GLU A 165 24.40 -10.83 3.72
C GLU A 165 23.27 -10.82 2.69
N GLN A 166 22.27 -11.71 2.80
CA GLN A 166 21.05 -11.70 1.99
C GLN A 166 19.92 -10.91 2.67
N ILE A 167 19.88 -10.93 4.01
CA ILE A 167 18.81 -10.30 4.82
C ILE A 167 19.07 -8.80 5.05
N MET A 168 20.34 -8.39 5.09
CA MET A 168 20.75 -7.01 5.37
C MET A 168 21.06 -6.26 4.07
N ARG A 169 20.77 -4.95 4.02
CA ARG A 169 20.99 -4.11 2.82
C ARG A 169 22.45 -3.76 2.54
N GLY A 170 23.32 -3.96 3.53
CA GLY A 170 24.73 -3.63 3.48
C GLY A 170 25.40 -3.86 4.83
N LYS A 171 26.71 -3.62 4.91
CA LYS A 171 27.47 -3.78 6.17
C LYS A 171 27.13 -2.72 7.22
N ASP A 172 26.58 -1.59 6.79
CA ASP A 172 26.22 -0.43 7.62
C ASP A 172 24.73 -0.41 8.02
N ASP A 173 23.98 -1.43 7.62
CA ASP A 173 22.61 -1.67 8.07
C ASP A 173 22.64 -2.25 9.49
N LEU A 174 22.12 -1.47 10.44
CA LEU A 174 22.14 -1.78 11.88
C LEU A 174 20.81 -2.37 12.35
N VAL A 175 19.82 -2.55 11.46
CA VAL A 175 18.55 -3.16 11.82
C VAL A 175 18.78 -4.60 12.34
N PRO A 176 18.22 -4.98 13.49
CA PRO A 176 18.40 -6.33 14.03
C PRO A 176 17.90 -7.42 13.07
N LEU A 177 18.57 -8.60 13.06
CA LEU A 177 18.10 -9.73 12.26
C LEU A 177 16.73 -10.23 12.76
N PRO A 178 15.79 -10.58 11.87
CA PRO A 178 14.41 -10.96 12.21
C PRO A 178 14.29 -12.41 12.70
N THR A 179 15.11 -12.77 13.69
CA THR A 179 15.12 -14.12 14.26
C THR A 179 14.01 -14.30 15.30
N ALA A 180 13.67 -15.56 15.61
CA ALA A 180 12.77 -15.85 16.73
C ALA A 180 13.33 -15.34 18.07
N GLU A 181 14.65 -15.39 18.26
CA GLU A 181 15.32 -14.87 19.44
C GLU A 181 15.20 -13.35 19.55
N GLN A 182 15.41 -12.62 18.44
CA GLN A 182 15.28 -11.17 18.43
C GLN A 182 13.84 -10.75 18.77
N ARG A 183 12.84 -11.38 18.13
CA ARG A 183 11.43 -11.18 18.49
C ARG A 183 11.16 -11.47 19.97
N TYR A 184 11.76 -12.52 20.53
CA TYR A 184 11.60 -12.83 21.95
C TYR A 184 12.08 -11.68 22.84
N LYS A 185 13.28 -11.16 22.56
CA LYS A 185 13.87 -10.02 23.29
C LYS A 185 13.01 -8.77 23.17
N ASP A 186 12.54 -8.45 21.96
CA ASP A 186 11.72 -7.27 21.72
C ASP A 186 10.39 -7.30 22.46
N ASN A 187 9.82 -8.50 22.66
CA ASN A 187 8.54 -8.72 23.32
C ASN A 187 8.63 -8.86 24.85
N LEU A 188 9.82 -8.92 25.46
CA LEU A 188 9.98 -9.10 26.92
C LEU A 188 9.31 -8.00 27.77
N LYS A 189 9.13 -6.82 27.17
CA LYS A 189 8.48 -5.66 27.80
C LYS A 189 6.95 -5.75 27.85
N PHE A 190 6.34 -6.76 27.24
CA PHE A 190 4.89 -6.89 27.13
C PHE A 190 4.38 -8.14 27.84
N THR A 191 3.22 -8.02 28.46
CA THR A 191 2.59 -9.08 29.25
C THR A 191 1.11 -9.15 28.94
N LYS A 192 0.52 -10.35 29.08
CA LYS A 192 -0.91 -10.51 28.91
C LYS A 192 -1.64 -9.79 30.05
N LEU A 193 -2.58 -8.92 29.67
CA LEU A 193 -3.42 -8.16 30.60
C LEU A 193 -4.80 -8.82 30.75
N GLY A 194 -5.46 -8.56 31.88
CA GLY A 194 -6.82 -9.01 32.14
C GLY A 194 -7.87 -8.14 31.44
N ALA A 195 -9.07 -8.69 31.23
CA ALA A 195 -10.16 -8.04 30.49
C ALA A 195 -10.52 -6.62 30.99
N ALA A 196 -10.39 -6.35 32.29
CA ALA A 196 -10.68 -5.05 32.89
C ALA A 196 -9.71 -3.92 32.49
N GLN A 197 -8.51 -4.28 31.99
CA GLN A 197 -7.50 -3.32 31.56
C GLN A 197 -7.56 -3.04 30.04
N LEU A 198 -8.37 -3.78 29.30
CA LEU A 198 -8.47 -3.65 27.84
C LEU A 198 -9.30 -2.44 27.46
N LEU A 199 -8.93 -1.80 26.36
CA LEU A 199 -9.75 -0.80 25.70
C LEU A 199 -10.99 -1.48 25.11
N LYS A 200 -12.15 -0.89 25.36
CA LYS A 200 -13.42 -1.39 24.80
C LYS A 200 -13.73 -0.78 23.42
N ILE A 201 -13.15 0.39 23.13
CA ILE A 201 -13.35 1.17 21.91
C ILE A 201 -11.98 1.63 21.41
N ILE A 202 -11.72 1.44 20.11
CA ILE A 202 -10.60 1.99 19.35
C ILE A 202 -11.19 2.72 18.13
N PRO A 203 -10.88 4.00 17.89
CA PRO A 203 -10.01 4.85 18.72
C PRO A 203 -10.57 5.15 20.11
N SER A 204 -9.68 5.37 21.08
CA SER A 204 -10.04 5.67 22.47
C SER A 204 -10.89 6.95 22.55
N PRO A 205 -12.05 6.91 23.25
CA PRO A 205 -12.88 8.09 23.40
C PRO A 205 -12.25 9.09 24.38
N VAL A 206 -12.61 10.37 24.25
CA VAL A 206 -12.20 11.41 25.22
C VAL A 206 -12.52 11.02 26.66
N LYS A 207 -13.73 10.45 26.90
CA LYS A 207 -14.15 10.00 28.21
C LYS A 207 -15.09 8.80 28.10
N MET A 208 -14.85 7.81 28.95
CA MET A 208 -15.72 6.65 29.10
C MET A 208 -15.84 6.26 30.57
N SER A 209 -17.05 5.95 31.01
CA SER A 209 -17.35 5.40 32.33
C SER A 209 -18.28 4.20 32.18
N ALA A 210 -18.00 3.11 32.87
CA ALA A 210 -18.79 1.88 32.82
C ALA A 210 -19.43 1.59 34.17
N GLY A 211 -20.66 1.09 34.15
CA GLY A 211 -21.36 0.58 35.33
C GLY A 211 -21.23 -0.95 35.45
N THR A 212 -21.72 -1.50 36.56
CA THR A 212 -21.78 -2.96 36.81
C THR A 212 -23.07 -3.59 36.28
N GLU A 213 -24.11 -2.80 36.04
CA GLU A 213 -25.38 -3.25 35.52
C GLU A 213 -25.29 -3.65 34.05
N THR A 214 -26.17 -4.56 33.64
CA THR A 214 -26.28 -5.02 32.25
C THR A 214 -27.68 -4.77 31.71
N PHE A 215 -27.75 -4.65 30.39
CA PHE A 215 -28.96 -4.45 29.61
C PHE A 215 -29.00 -5.51 28.51
N THR A 216 -30.17 -6.10 28.26
CA THR A 216 -30.36 -7.07 27.16
C THR A 216 -31.11 -6.39 26.02
N LEU A 217 -30.44 -6.27 24.87
CA LEU A 217 -31.02 -5.81 23.62
C LEU A 217 -31.58 -7.00 22.84
N ASP A 218 -32.87 -7.01 22.53
CA ASP A 218 -33.53 -8.01 21.70
C ASP A 218 -34.44 -7.35 20.65
N ASN A 219 -35.10 -8.17 19.82
CA ASN A 219 -35.96 -7.70 18.72
C ASN A 219 -37.24 -6.96 19.17
N LYS A 220 -37.51 -6.84 20.48
CA LYS A 220 -38.60 -6.00 21.00
C LYS A 220 -38.19 -4.54 21.10
N ALA A 221 -36.89 -4.25 21.04
CA ALA A 221 -36.41 -2.88 21.09
C ALA A 221 -36.74 -2.11 19.82
N ASN A 222 -37.39 -0.96 19.97
CA ASN A 222 -37.62 -0.03 18.87
C ASN A 222 -36.37 0.82 18.63
N VAL A 223 -36.07 1.10 17.36
CA VAL A 223 -35.02 2.05 16.96
C VAL A 223 -35.69 3.34 16.51
N PHE A 224 -35.62 4.35 17.38
CA PHE A 224 -36.08 5.70 17.12
C PHE A 224 -34.95 6.55 16.52
N TYR A 225 -35.28 7.36 15.52
CA TYR A 225 -34.31 8.29 14.95
C TYR A 225 -34.94 9.66 14.67
N GLN A 226 -34.21 10.73 14.98
CA GLN A 226 -34.60 12.08 14.56
C GLN A 226 -34.59 12.18 13.03
N LYS A 227 -35.59 12.85 12.46
CA LYS A 227 -35.67 13.16 11.03
C LYS A 227 -34.32 13.68 10.50
N GLY A 228 -33.84 13.10 9.39
CA GLY A 228 -32.51 13.35 8.82
C GLY A 228 -31.43 12.34 9.21
N LEU A 229 -31.75 11.37 10.08
CA LEU A 229 -30.85 10.27 10.50
C LEU A 229 -31.28 8.90 9.94
N GLU A 230 -32.07 8.88 8.85
CA GLU A 230 -32.61 7.65 8.26
C GLU A 230 -31.49 6.70 7.81
N LYS A 231 -30.37 7.26 7.33
CA LYS A 231 -29.22 6.47 6.84
C LYS A 231 -28.48 5.81 8.00
N GLU A 232 -28.24 6.55 9.07
CA GLU A 232 -27.59 6.08 10.29
C GLU A 232 -28.41 4.98 10.96
N ALA A 233 -29.73 5.16 11.03
CA ALA A 233 -30.65 4.14 11.56
C ALA A 233 -30.61 2.86 10.73
N LYS A 234 -30.66 2.97 9.39
CA LYS A 234 -30.57 1.80 8.49
C LYS A 234 -29.22 1.09 8.60
N TYR A 235 -28.12 1.84 8.64
CA TYR A 235 -26.78 1.29 8.83
C TYR A 235 -26.69 0.51 10.15
N LEU A 236 -27.15 1.10 11.26
CA LEU A 236 -27.12 0.44 12.56
C LEU A 236 -27.90 -0.87 12.55
N ILE A 237 -29.10 -0.89 11.95
CA ILE A 237 -29.95 -2.09 11.93
C ILE A 237 -29.36 -3.17 11.03
N GLU A 238 -28.75 -2.81 9.90
CA GLU A 238 -28.00 -3.75 9.07
C GLU A 238 -26.91 -4.44 9.91
N LYS A 239 -26.13 -3.66 10.67
CA LYS A 239 -25.04 -4.20 11.49
C LYS A 239 -25.55 -5.01 12.68
N LEU A 240 -26.65 -4.59 13.32
CA LEU A 240 -27.28 -5.37 14.39
C LEU A 240 -27.88 -6.67 13.87
N LYS A 241 -28.52 -6.66 12.70
CA LYS A 241 -29.03 -7.88 12.05
C LYS A 241 -27.90 -8.85 11.74
N ALA A 242 -26.74 -8.35 11.31
CA ALA A 242 -25.57 -9.18 11.02
C ALA A 242 -24.98 -9.89 12.25
N VAL A 243 -25.30 -9.46 13.48
CA VAL A 243 -24.86 -10.12 14.73
C VAL A 243 -26.01 -10.79 15.49
N THR A 244 -27.26 -10.42 15.23
CA THR A 244 -28.44 -10.97 15.92
C THR A 244 -29.25 -11.97 15.11
N GLY A 245 -29.21 -11.86 13.78
CA GLY A 245 -30.11 -12.56 12.88
C GLY A 245 -31.56 -12.03 12.90
N THR A 246 -31.85 -10.95 13.64
CA THR A 246 -33.21 -10.40 13.81
C THR A 246 -33.33 -8.99 13.26
N ASP A 247 -34.51 -8.66 12.74
CA ASP A 247 -34.88 -7.29 12.35
C ASP A 247 -35.32 -6.47 13.56
N PHE A 248 -35.02 -5.16 13.54
CA PHE A 248 -35.40 -4.20 14.57
C PHE A 248 -36.39 -3.16 14.00
N PRO A 249 -37.52 -2.86 14.66
CA PRO A 249 -38.48 -1.88 14.16
C PRO A 249 -37.96 -0.44 14.05
N ILE A 250 -38.10 0.09 12.83
CA ILE A 250 -38.14 1.48 12.36
C ILE A 250 -39.08 2.49 13.00
N ARG A 251 -38.66 3.55 13.71
CA ARG A 251 -39.56 4.68 14.02
C ARG A 251 -38.89 6.04 13.78
N GLU A 252 -39.42 6.83 12.85
CA GLU A 252 -39.05 8.25 12.73
C GLU A 252 -39.65 9.05 13.89
N GLY A 253 -38.86 9.97 14.45
CA GLY A 253 -39.22 10.79 15.61
C GLY A 253 -38.62 10.25 16.91
N LEU A 254 -38.70 11.04 17.96
CA LEU A 254 -38.25 10.66 19.30
C LEU A 254 -39.40 10.02 20.11
N PRO A 255 -39.10 9.16 21.09
CA PRO A 255 -40.13 8.57 21.96
C PRO A 255 -41.02 9.64 22.62
N THR A 256 -42.34 9.44 22.61
CA THR A 256 -43.32 10.38 23.16
C THR A 256 -43.59 10.21 24.65
N THR A 257 -43.12 9.14 25.27
CA THR A 257 -43.24 8.87 26.71
C THR A 257 -41.87 8.82 27.37
N THR A 258 -41.73 9.43 28.56
CA THR A 258 -40.48 9.42 29.35
C THR A 258 -40.26 8.10 30.09
N THR A 259 -41.30 7.27 30.20
CA THR A 259 -41.23 5.88 30.66
C THR A 259 -41.36 4.96 29.44
N PRO A 260 -40.31 4.22 29.07
CA PRO A 260 -40.40 3.25 27.97
C PRO A 260 -41.26 2.05 28.39
N GLU A 261 -42.27 1.69 27.61
CA GLU A 261 -42.97 0.40 27.78
C GLU A 261 -42.05 -0.79 27.43
N ALA A 262 -41.00 -0.53 26.62
CA ALA A 262 -39.95 -1.47 26.25
C ALA A 262 -38.63 -0.71 26.04
N PRO A 263 -37.46 -1.36 26.20
CA PRO A 263 -36.16 -0.75 25.88
C PRO A 263 -36.09 -0.24 24.44
N SER A 264 -35.31 0.81 24.20
CA SER A 264 -35.18 1.40 22.85
C SER A 264 -33.76 1.81 22.51
N ILE A 265 -33.49 1.93 21.22
CA ILE A 265 -32.32 2.63 20.70
C ILE A 265 -32.81 3.99 20.19
N VAL A 266 -32.19 5.08 20.63
CA VAL A 266 -32.55 6.44 20.22
C VAL A 266 -31.35 7.11 19.56
N LEU A 267 -31.54 7.57 18.32
CA LEU A 267 -30.56 8.35 17.55
C LEU A 267 -31.07 9.79 17.41
N ASN A 268 -30.28 10.77 17.86
CA ASN A 268 -30.68 12.17 17.83
C ASN A 268 -29.49 13.10 17.59
N THR A 269 -29.75 14.31 17.13
CA THR A 269 -28.78 15.41 17.10
C THR A 269 -29.09 16.45 18.18
N GLY A 270 -28.07 17.15 18.67
CA GLY A 270 -28.25 18.21 19.66
C GLY A 270 -27.04 19.13 19.74
N ASN A 271 -27.19 20.28 20.40
CA ASN A 271 -26.06 21.18 20.61
C ASN A 271 -25.08 20.57 21.62
N LEU A 272 -23.94 20.11 21.13
CA LEU A 272 -22.96 19.35 21.89
C LEU A 272 -21.54 19.80 21.54
N SER A 273 -20.69 19.86 22.56
CA SER A 273 -19.24 19.98 22.41
C SER A 273 -18.57 19.06 23.42
N VAL A 274 -17.53 18.35 22.99
CA VAL A 274 -16.69 17.51 23.85
C VAL A 274 -15.25 17.96 23.65
N ASN A 275 -14.54 18.23 24.75
CA ASN A 275 -13.16 18.74 24.72
C ASN A 275 -12.98 19.99 23.83
N GLY A 276 -13.99 20.87 23.79
CA GLY A 276 -13.97 22.09 22.97
C GLY A 276 -14.26 21.87 21.48
N ILE A 277 -14.54 20.64 21.04
CA ILE A 277 -14.86 20.30 19.66
C ILE A 277 -16.35 20.03 19.52
N ALA A 278 -17.01 20.75 18.62
CA ALA A 278 -18.43 20.56 18.32
C ALA A 278 -18.64 19.57 17.17
N LYS A 279 -18.00 19.79 16.01
CA LYS A 279 -18.19 18.95 14.81
C LYS A 279 -17.86 17.48 15.09
N GLU A 280 -18.69 16.56 14.63
CA GLU A 280 -18.54 15.10 14.82
C GLU A 280 -18.54 14.62 16.28
N ALA A 281 -18.79 15.49 17.26
CA ALA A 281 -18.86 15.12 18.67
C ALA A 281 -20.10 14.28 18.96
N TYR A 282 -20.00 13.36 19.91
CA TYR A 282 -21.14 12.54 20.32
C TYR A 282 -21.13 12.14 21.79
N LYS A 283 -22.32 11.80 22.28
CA LYS A 283 -22.54 11.10 23.54
C LYS A 283 -23.24 9.77 23.26
N LEU A 284 -22.72 8.70 23.83
CA LEU A 284 -23.31 7.36 23.77
C LEU A 284 -23.57 6.86 25.19
N GLY A 285 -24.82 6.53 25.49
CA GLY A 285 -25.24 5.96 26.75
C GLY A 285 -25.89 4.60 26.55
N VAL A 286 -25.50 3.60 27.34
CA VAL A 286 -26.21 2.33 27.49
C VAL A 286 -26.64 2.20 28.94
N ASN A 287 -27.95 2.05 29.18
CA ASN A 287 -28.52 1.88 30.51
C ASN A 287 -29.75 0.96 30.47
N ALA A 288 -30.48 0.84 31.59
CA ALA A 288 -31.66 -0.03 31.71
C ALA A 288 -32.82 0.35 30.76
N SER A 289 -32.89 1.61 30.31
CA SER A 289 -33.88 2.09 29.33
C SER A 289 -33.48 1.83 27.88
N GLY A 290 -32.22 1.42 27.64
CA GLY A 290 -31.70 1.06 26.32
C GLY A 290 -30.46 1.85 25.92
N VAL A 291 -30.36 2.20 24.64
CA VAL A 291 -29.19 2.86 24.04
C VAL A 291 -29.58 4.26 23.56
N ASN A 292 -28.84 5.29 23.95
CA ASN A 292 -29.03 6.65 23.44
C ASN A 292 -27.74 7.15 22.79
N ILE A 293 -27.83 7.61 21.55
CA ILE A 293 -26.72 8.19 20.79
C ILE A 293 -27.13 9.58 20.34
N THR A 294 -26.47 10.59 20.90
CA THR A 294 -26.66 12.00 20.53
C THR A 294 -25.39 12.55 19.90
N GLY A 295 -25.45 12.92 18.61
CA GLY A 295 -24.37 13.61 17.92
C GLY A 295 -24.59 15.12 17.86
N SER A 296 -23.55 15.89 17.62
CA SER A 296 -23.68 17.31 17.24
C SER A 296 -24.18 17.50 15.79
N ASP A 297 -23.91 16.50 14.95
CA ASP A 297 -24.30 16.39 13.55
C ASP A 297 -24.51 14.89 13.20
N PRO A 298 -25.00 14.55 11.99
CA PRO A 298 -25.17 13.16 11.58
C PRO A 298 -23.89 12.31 11.64
N ALA A 299 -22.72 12.90 11.39
CA ALA A 299 -21.44 12.20 11.49
C ALA A 299 -21.11 11.82 12.95
N GLY A 300 -21.38 12.71 13.91
CA GLY A 300 -21.27 12.41 15.33
C GLY A 300 -22.18 11.23 15.74
N VAL A 301 -23.43 11.22 15.28
CA VAL A 301 -24.33 10.07 15.51
C VAL A 301 -23.74 8.78 14.93
N PHE A 302 -23.24 8.85 13.69
CA PHE A 302 -22.61 7.72 13.03
C PHE A 302 -21.39 7.20 13.79
N TYR A 303 -20.49 8.07 14.27
CA TYR A 303 -19.34 7.64 15.08
C TYR A 303 -19.74 7.10 16.45
N GLY A 304 -20.83 7.59 17.03
CA GLY A 304 -21.46 6.98 18.20
C GLY A 304 -21.96 5.56 17.92
N ILE A 305 -22.54 5.32 16.74
CA ILE A 305 -22.90 3.98 16.27
C ILE A 305 -21.66 3.08 16.15
N GLN A 306 -20.56 3.58 15.56
CA GLN A 306 -19.33 2.77 15.44
C GLN A 306 -18.79 2.37 16.82
N SER A 307 -18.79 3.29 17.79
CA SER A 307 -18.42 2.99 19.17
C SER A 307 -19.37 1.99 19.82
N PHE A 308 -20.68 2.12 19.60
CA PHE A 308 -21.67 1.17 20.08
C PHE A 308 -21.45 -0.25 19.52
N LEU A 309 -21.19 -0.38 18.22
CA LEU A 309 -20.90 -1.66 17.57
C LEU A 309 -19.62 -2.30 18.12
N GLN A 310 -18.65 -1.52 18.58
CA GLN A 310 -17.45 -2.04 19.25
C GLN A 310 -17.72 -2.50 20.69
N LEU A 311 -18.80 -2.04 21.32
CA LEU A 311 -19.22 -2.49 22.66
C LEU A 311 -20.00 -3.81 22.64
N VAL A 312 -20.62 -4.15 21.51
CA VAL A 312 -21.24 -5.47 21.29
C VAL A 312 -20.21 -6.56 21.59
N PRO A 313 -20.55 -7.60 22.39
CA PRO A 313 -19.64 -8.69 22.71
C PRO A 313 -19.08 -9.36 21.45
N THR A 314 -17.79 -9.70 21.48
CA THR A 314 -17.09 -10.36 20.38
C THR A 314 -17.78 -11.67 19.99
N GLU A 315 -18.30 -12.40 20.98
CA GLU A 315 -18.99 -13.68 20.81
C GLU A 315 -20.25 -13.54 19.94
N SER A 316 -20.92 -12.39 19.98
CA SER A 316 -22.09 -12.10 19.14
C SER A 316 -21.73 -11.94 17.65
N TYR A 317 -20.47 -11.60 17.33
CA TYR A 317 -19.98 -11.61 15.96
C TYR A 317 -19.59 -13.01 15.49
N GLN A 318 -19.06 -13.84 16.40
CA GLN A 318 -18.70 -15.22 16.10
C GLN A 318 -19.92 -16.11 15.87
N LYS A 319 -20.96 -15.92 16.67
CA LYS A 319 -22.19 -16.69 16.60
C LYS A 319 -23.39 -15.79 16.81
N LEU A 320 -24.30 -15.80 15.83
CA LEU A 320 -25.54 -15.05 15.89
C LEU A 320 -26.33 -15.40 17.16
N ALA A 321 -26.80 -14.37 17.86
CA ALA A 321 -27.65 -14.51 19.03
C ALA A 321 -28.82 -13.53 18.95
N ALA A 322 -30.05 -14.02 19.12
CA ALA A 322 -31.26 -13.19 19.02
C ALA A 322 -31.34 -12.05 20.06
N SER A 323 -30.46 -12.08 21.07
CA SER A 323 -30.31 -11.02 22.06
C SER A 323 -28.83 -10.76 22.37
N ILE A 324 -28.49 -9.50 22.65
CA ILE A 324 -27.14 -9.05 23.00
C ILE A 324 -27.15 -8.52 24.44
N MET A 325 -26.24 -9.02 25.27
CA MET A 325 -26.01 -8.46 26.60
C MET A 325 -24.97 -7.34 26.52
N LEU A 326 -25.33 -6.16 27.02
CA LEU A 326 -24.51 -4.96 27.01
C LEU A 326 -24.29 -4.47 28.44
N GLY A 327 -23.07 -4.05 28.77
CA GLY A 327 -22.80 -3.37 30.03
C GLY A 327 -23.24 -1.91 30.00
N HIS A 328 -23.67 -1.37 31.14
CA HIS A 328 -23.90 0.07 31.28
C HIS A 328 -22.63 0.85 30.95
N VAL A 329 -22.78 1.89 30.13
CA VAL A 329 -21.68 2.76 29.75
C VAL A 329 -22.16 4.17 29.45
N GLN A 330 -21.32 5.15 29.71
CA GLN A 330 -21.44 6.51 29.20
C GLN A 330 -20.13 6.89 28.50
N VAL A 331 -20.23 7.36 27.27
CA VAL A 331 -19.13 7.82 26.42
C VAL A 331 -19.40 9.26 26.02
N GLU A 332 -18.40 10.12 26.15
CA GLU A 332 -18.37 11.46 25.57
C GLU A 332 -17.13 11.52 24.68
N ASP A 333 -17.28 11.89 23.42
CA ASP A 333 -16.18 11.77 22.46
C ASP A 333 -16.26 12.78 21.32
N ALA A 334 -15.10 13.14 20.77
CA ALA A 334 -14.93 14.01 19.62
C ALA A 334 -13.54 13.80 19.01
N PRO A 335 -13.35 14.04 17.71
CA PRO A 335 -12.07 13.84 17.06
C PRO A 335 -11.02 14.88 17.46
N ARG A 336 -9.75 14.46 17.57
CA ARG A 336 -8.59 15.37 17.64
C ARG A 336 -8.34 16.11 16.33
N PHE A 337 -8.39 15.40 15.20
CA PHE A 337 -8.24 15.99 13.86
C PHE A 337 -9.53 15.86 13.07
N HIS A 338 -9.93 16.91 12.35
CA HIS A 338 -11.10 16.86 11.47
C HIS A 338 -10.79 16.20 10.11
N PHE A 339 -9.50 16.14 9.73
CA PHE A 339 -9.04 15.47 8.52
C PHE A 339 -8.31 14.18 8.89
N ARG A 340 -8.95 13.03 8.67
CA ARG A 340 -8.40 11.71 8.99
C ARG A 340 -8.55 10.88 7.73
N SER A 341 -7.46 10.71 7.00
CA SER A 341 -7.52 10.19 5.63
C SER A 341 -6.84 8.83 5.50
N MET A 342 -7.31 8.05 4.54
CA MET A 342 -6.55 6.95 3.98
C MET A 342 -6.43 7.14 2.46
N HIS A 343 -5.20 7.16 1.99
CA HIS A 343 -4.82 7.04 0.60
C HIS A 343 -4.84 5.56 0.18
N LEU A 344 -5.38 5.28 -1.00
CA LEU A 344 -5.37 3.96 -1.61
C LEU A 344 -5.05 4.01 -3.10
N ASP A 345 -3.90 3.43 -3.45
CA ASP A 345 -3.44 3.23 -4.81
C ASP A 345 -4.18 2.09 -5.51
N VAL A 346 -4.78 2.40 -6.65
CA VAL A 346 -5.31 1.40 -7.58
C VAL A 346 -4.72 1.55 -8.97
N GLY A 347 -3.81 2.51 -9.16
CA GLY A 347 -3.03 2.74 -10.39
C GLY A 347 -2.00 1.63 -10.62
N ARG A 348 -1.22 1.26 -9.60
CA ARG A 348 -0.16 0.24 -9.71
C ARG A 348 -0.72 -1.16 -9.91
N ASN A 349 -1.61 -1.58 -9.02
CA ASN A 349 -2.38 -2.83 -9.14
C ASN A 349 -3.86 -2.58 -8.79
N PHE A 350 -4.73 -2.87 -9.73
CA PHE A 350 -6.17 -2.63 -9.66
C PHE A 350 -6.84 -3.47 -8.57
N GLN A 351 -7.89 -2.90 -8.00
CA GLN A 351 -8.71 -3.52 -6.96
C GLN A 351 -10.17 -3.43 -7.36
N THR A 352 -10.94 -4.48 -7.08
CA THR A 352 -12.36 -4.50 -7.42
C THR A 352 -13.16 -3.49 -6.61
N LYS A 353 -14.29 -3.02 -7.14
CA LYS A 353 -15.25 -2.16 -6.42
C LYS A 353 -15.65 -2.76 -5.07
N GLU A 354 -15.83 -4.07 -5.02
CA GLU A 354 -16.19 -4.82 -3.81
C GLU A 354 -15.08 -4.73 -2.76
N THR A 355 -13.81 -4.85 -3.18
CA THR A 355 -12.66 -4.61 -2.29
C THR A 355 -12.68 -3.17 -1.75
N ILE A 356 -12.92 -2.17 -2.59
CA ILE A 356 -13.00 -0.75 -2.16
C ILE A 356 -14.11 -0.55 -1.12
N LYS A 357 -15.31 -1.11 -1.35
CA LYS A 357 -16.42 -1.03 -0.39
C LYS A 357 -16.04 -1.64 0.97
N ARG A 358 -15.32 -2.76 0.97
CA ARG A 358 -14.81 -3.39 2.21
C ARG A 358 -13.80 -2.53 2.95
N VAL A 359 -12.92 -1.83 2.23
CA VAL A 359 -12.00 -0.85 2.82
C VAL A 359 -12.80 0.30 3.43
N LEU A 360 -13.79 0.86 2.73
CA LEU A 360 -14.65 1.91 3.28
C LEU A 360 -15.39 1.48 4.55
N ASP A 361 -15.82 0.22 4.65
CA ASP A 361 -16.38 -0.34 5.88
C ASP A 361 -15.36 -0.40 7.04
N LEU A 362 -14.09 -0.72 6.75
CA LEU A 362 -13.01 -0.68 7.74
C LEU A 362 -12.72 0.75 8.19
N LEU A 363 -12.57 1.69 7.25
CA LEU A 363 -12.32 3.10 7.54
C LEU A 363 -13.42 3.68 8.43
N ALA A 364 -14.69 3.40 8.10
CA ALA A 364 -15.85 3.79 8.90
C ALA A 364 -15.79 3.21 10.32
N SER A 365 -15.47 1.92 10.45
CA SER A 365 -15.36 1.22 11.74
C SER A 365 -14.33 1.85 12.69
N TYR A 366 -13.33 2.54 12.14
CA TYR A 366 -12.26 3.22 12.86
C TYR A 366 -12.30 4.76 12.71
N LYS A 367 -13.45 5.31 12.28
CA LYS A 367 -13.73 6.75 12.22
C LYS A 367 -12.80 7.57 11.30
N VAL A 368 -12.19 6.93 10.29
CA VAL A 368 -11.50 7.62 9.18
C VAL A 368 -12.55 8.22 8.26
N ASN A 369 -12.41 9.49 7.87
CA ASN A 369 -13.47 10.28 7.22
C ASN A 369 -13.09 10.86 5.86
N HIS A 370 -11.85 10.67 5.41
CA HIS A 370 -11.41 11.01 4.07
C HIS A 370 -10.79 9.77 3.40
N PHE A 371 -10.99 9.66 2.10
CA PHE A 371 -10.44 8.60 1.27
C PHE A 371 -9.83 9.21 0.02
N LEU A 372 -8.50 9.36 0.00
CA LEU A 372 -7.78 9.78 -1.20
C LEU A 372 -7.73 8.58 -2.15
N PHE A 373 -8.53 8.67 -3.21
CA PHE A 373 -8.71 7.58 -4.15
C PHE A 373 -7.77 7.78 -5.34
N TYR A 374 -6.62 7.13 -5.24
CA TYR A 374 -5.49 7.31 -6.14
C TYR A 374 -5.67 6.44 -7.39
N THR A 375 -6.28 7.02 -8.42
CA THR A 375 -6.84 6.28 -9.58
C THR A 375 -6.04 6.43 -10.87
N THR A 376 -4.94 7.18 -10.85
CA THR A 376 -4.10 7.43 -12.03
C THR A 376 -2.63 7.36 -11.66
N GLU A 377 -1.84 6.68 -12.48
CA GLU A 377 -0.39 6.59 -12.33
C GLU A 377 0.25 6.19 -13.68
N ASP A 378 1.57 6.03 -13.73
CA ASP A 378 2.33 5.49 -14.84
C ASP A 378 1.81 4.15 -15.31
N GLU A 379 1.50 3.24 -14.39
CA GLU A 379 1.11 1.87 -14.76
C GLU A 379 -0.39 1.67 -14.95
N GLY A 380 -1.20 2.72 -14.78
CA GLY A 380 -2.64 2.54 -14.79
C GLY A 380 -3.47 3.79 -14.75
N TRP A 381 -4.51 3.82 -15.58
CA TRP A 381 -5.63 4.74 -15.50
C TRP A 381 -6.91 3.97 -15.17
N ARG A 382 -7.61 4.36 -14.10
CA ARG A 382 -8.61 3.47 -13.46
C ARG A 382 -10.03 3.99 -13.44
N VAL A 383 -10.34 5.15 -14.02
CA VAL A 383 -11.71 5.69 -14.03
C VAL A 383 -12.12 6.07 -15.45
N GLU A 384 -13.28 5.63 -15.89
CA GLU A 384 -13.84 6.04 -17.17
C GLU A 384 -14.10 7.55 -17.23
N ILE A 385 -13.65 8.20 -18.31
CA ILE A 385 -13.83 9.64 -18.55
C ILE A 385 -14.56 9.86 -19.87
N ASP A 386 -15.77 10.41 -19.80
CA ASP A 386 -16.60 10.66 -20.97
C ASP A 386 -15.87 11.55 -21.99
N GLY A 387 -15.73 11.06 -23.23
CA GLY A 387 -15.03 11.77 -24.32
C GLY A 387 -13.53 11.48 -24.45
N LEU A 388 -12.94 10.77 -23.49
CA LEU A 388 -11.55 10.30 -23.50
C LEU A 388 -11.50 8.77 -23.28
N PRO A 389 -12.14 7.96 -24.15
CA PRO A 389 -12.24 6.50 -23.95
C PRO A 389 -10.88 5.81 -23.93
N GLU A 390 -9.88 6.39 -24.62
CA GLU A 390 -8.53 5.82 -24.68
C GLU A 390 -7.88 5.67 -23.30
N LEU A 391 -8.27 6.49 -22.32
CA LEU A 391 -7.75 6.39 -20.96
C LEU A 391 -8.06 5.03 -20.33
N THR A 392 -9.21 4.43 -20.62
CA THR A 392 -9.55 3.09 -20.14
C THR A 392 -9.32 2.01 -21.18
N GLU A 393 -9.48 2.30 -22.48
CA GLU A 393 -9.19 1.32 -23.54
C GLU A 393 -7.69 0.97 -23.66
N ILE A 394 -6.80 1.90 -23.28
CA ILE A 394 -5.34 1.74 -23.31
C ILE A 394 -4.77 1.81 -21.89
N GLY A 395 -5.00 2.91 -21.19
CA GLY A 395 -4.38 3.19 -19.89
C GLY A 395 -4.80 2.22 -18.77
N ALA A 396 -5.90 1.48 -18.91
CA ALA A 396 -6.30 0.48 -17.92
C ALA A 396 -5.72 -0.92 -18.15
N HIS A 397 -4.96 -1.14 -19.23
CA HIS A 397 -4.53 -2.48 -19.66
C HIS A 397 -3.01 -2.55 -19.87
N ARG A 398 -2.39 -3.58 -19.29
CA ARG A 398 -0.95 -3.85 -19.42
C ARG A 398 -0.73 -5.20 -20.11
N ALA A 399 0.06 -5.19 -21.17
CA ALA A 399 0.43 -6.39 -21.93
C ALA A 399 1.83 -6.24 -22.50
N HIS A 400 2.40 -7.32 -23.03
CA HIS A 400 3.67 -7.23 -23.75
C HIS A 400 3.59 -6.23 -24.90
N THR A 401 4.60 -5.38 -25.01
CA THR A 401 4.81 -4.49 -26.14
C THR A 401 6.18 -4.76 -26.73
N SER A 402 6.34 -4.57 -28.04
CA SER A 402 7.62 -4.73 -28.72
C SER A 402 8.66 -3.65 -28.36
N GLY A 403 8.29 -2.68 -27.53
CA GLY A 403 9.17 -1.62 -27.05
C GLY A 403 8.44 -0.44 -26.41
N ILE A 404 9.22 0.45 -25.79
CA ILE A 404 8.70 1.56 -24.98
C ILE A 404 7.98 2.65 -25.78
N ASN A 405 8.15 2.68 -27.10
CA ASN A 405 7.57 3.70 -27.98
C ASN A 405 6.15 3.35 -28.45
N VAL A 406 5.67 2.13 -28.20
CA VAL A 406 4.30 1.74 -28.53
C VAL A 406 3.33 2.55 -27.67
N SER A 407 2.20 2.99 -28.26
CA SER A 407 1.10 3.68 -27.59
C SER A 407 0.24 2.71 -26.76
N ALA A 408 0.90 1.95 -25.88
CA ALA A 408 0.30 0.98 -24.96
C ALA A 408 1.19 0.85 -23.70
N LEU A 409 0.62 0.37 -22.60
CA LEU A 409 1.37 0.11 -21.37
C LEU A 409 2.02 -1.27 -21.42
N HIS A 410 3.33 -1.31 -21.14
CA HIS A 410 4.08 -2.56 -20.96
C HIS A 410 3.74 -3.20 -19.61
N PRO A 411 4.12 -4.47 -19.39
CA PRO A 411 3.90 -5.12 -18.10
C PRO A 411 4.67 -4.42 -16.99
N ALA A 412 4.03 -4.32 -15.83
CA ALA A 412 4.61 -3.83 -14.57
C ALA A 412 4.16 -4.68 -13.38
N TYR A 413 4.99 -4.76 -12.35
CA TYR A 413 4.77 -5.47 -11.09
C TYR A 413 4.34 -6.93 -11.26
N GLY A 414 4.87 -7.61 -12.27
CA GLY A 414 4.61 -9.02 -12.54
C GLY A 414 3.20 -9.30 -13.07
N SER A 415 2.58 -8.31 -13.73
CA SER A 415 1.29 -8.47 -14.42
C SER A 415 1.35 -9.50 -15.55
N GLY A 416 2.53 -9.81 -16.08
CA GLY A 416 2.72 -10.79 -17.15
C GLY A 416 2.40 -10.23 -18.53
N PRO A 417 2.52 -11.06 -19.58
CA PRO A 417 2.48 -10.57 -20.97
C PRO A 417 1.06 -10.34 -21.51
N VAL A 418 0.01 -10.80 -20.82
CA VAL A 418 -1.38 -10.77 -21.29
C VAL A 418 -2.22 -9.87 -20.41
N ALA A 419 -2.91 -8.90 -21.01
CA ALA A 419 -3.84 -8.03 -20.30
C ALA A 419 -5.08 -8.81 -19.82
N ASN A 420 -5.63 -8.40 -18.68
CA ASN A 420 -6.83 -9.00 -18.08
C ASN A 420 -6.73 -10.51 -17.78
N ASP A 421 -5.50 -11.03 -17.63
CA ASP A 421 -5.27 -12.43 -17.27
C ASP A 421 -5.80 -12.75 -15.86
N GLU A 422 -6.37 -13.94 -15.68
CA GLU A 422 -7.05 -14.31 -14.43
C GLU A 422 -6.05 -14.36 -13.26
N GLY A 423 -6.45 -13.80 -12.12
CA GLY A 423 -5.58 -13.72 -10.94
C GLY A 423 -4.42 -12.73 -11.07
N LYS A 424 -4.40 -11.90 -12.14
CA LYS A 424 -3.51 -10.73 -12.27
C LYS A 424 -4.27 -9.45 -11.96
N PHE A 425 -3.54 -8.47 -11.45
CA PHE A 425 -4.11 -7.21 -10.95
C PHE A 425 -3.62 -6.00 -11.75
N GLY A 426 -2.90 -6.22 -12.86
CA GLY A 426 -2.34 -5.09 -13.61
C GLY A 426 -3.32 -4.38 -14.53
N SER A 427 -4.48 -4.98 -14.78
CA SER A 427 -5.50 -4.40 -15.64
C SER A 427 -6.84 -4.28 -14.91
N GLY A 428 -7.65 -3.34 -15.37
CA GLY A 428 -8.97 -3.04 -14.82
C GLY A 428 -9.18 -1.56 -14.55
N TYR A 429 -10.45 -1.16 -14.51
CA TYR A 429 -10.90 0.20 -14.24
C TYR A 429 -12.32 0.17 -13.67
N TYR A 430 -12.72 1.28 -13.06
CA TYR A 430 -14.09 1.56 -12.64
C TYR A 430 -14.82 2.24 -13.77
N THR A 431 -15.98 1.68 -14.14
CA THR A 431 -16.91 2.41 -14.98
C THR A 431 -17.37 3.67 -14.24
N ARG A 432 -17.94 4.60 -14.99
CA ARG A 432 -18.58 5.79 -14.43
C ARG A 432 -19.64 5.43 -13.37
N ALA A 433 -20.41 4.38 -13.61
CA ALA A 433 -21.41 3.88 -12.67
C ALA A 433 -20.77 3.31 -11.39
N ASP A 434 -19.67 2.59 -11.52
CA ASP A 434 -18.93 2.07 -10.36
C ASP A 434 -18.38 3.18 -9.49
N PHE A 435 -17.77 4.22 -10.09
CA PHE A 435 -17.24 5.36 -9.36
C PHE A 435 -18.36 6.11 -8.60
N ILE A 436 -19.50 6.37 -9.25
CA ILE A 436 -20.68 6.98 -8.62
C ILE A 436 -21.20 6.12 -7.46
N GLU A 437 -21.23 4.79 -7.61
CA GLU A 437 -21.62 3.89 -6.53
C GLU A 437 -20.65 3.99 -5.34
N ILE A 438 -19.34 4.01 -5.60
CA ILE A 438 -18.31 4.18 -4.56
C ILE A 438 -18.50 5.51 -3.82
N LEU A 439 -18.74 6.61 -4.55
CA LEU A 439 -19.02 7.92 -3.95
C LEU A 439 -20.20 7.88 -2.99
N LYS A 440 -21.32 7.29 -3.41
CA LYS A 440 -22.52 7.13 -2.57
C LYS A 440 -22.24 6.25 -1.34
N TYR A 441 -21.55 5.13 -1.55
CA TYR A 441 -21.25 4.17 -0.50
C TYR A 441 -20.32 4.75 0.57
N ALA A 442 -19.32 5.54 0.17
CA ALA A 442 -18.44 6.28 1.05
C ALA A 442 -19.20 7.38 1.81
N ASN A 443 -20.03 8.16 1.12
CA ASN A 443 -20.83 9.22 1.75
C ASN A 443 -21.80 8.68 2.80
N ASP A 444 -22.44 7.53 2.55
CA ASP A 444 -23.32 6.86 3.53
C ASP A 444 -22.57 6.37 4.79
N ARG A 445 -21.22 6.41 4.75
CA ARG A 445 -20.31 6.11 5.87
C ARG A 445 -19.61 7.34 6.42
N HIS A 446 -20.05 8.55 6.03
CA HIS A 446 -19.41 9.82 6.39
C HIS A 446 -17.95 9.90 5.95
N ILE A 447 -17.61 9.23 4.84
CA ILE A 447 -16.29 9.28 4.21
C ILE A 447 -16.38 10.13 2.94
N LYS A 448 -15.57 11.19 2.90
CA LYS A 448 -15.39 12.03 1.72
C LYS A 448 -14.30 11.43 0.83
N VAL A 449 -14.69 11.04 -0.39
CA VAL A 449 -13.72 10.66 -1.43
C VAL A 449 -13.03 11.91 -1.96
N ILE A 450 -11.72 11.85 -2.16
CA ILE A 450 -10.92 12.86 -2.85
C ILE A 450 -10.33 12.18 -4.08
N PRO A 451 -10.73 12.56 -5.31
CA PRO A 451 -10.15 12.01 -6.52
C PRO A 451 -8.81 12.68 -6.82
N GLU A 452 -8.01 12.01 -7.63
CA GLU A 452 -6.67 12.45 -8.01
C GLU A 452 -6.41 12.33 -9.50
N VAL A 453 -5.63 13.28 -10.03
CA VAL A 453 -4.86 13.14 -11.28
C VAL A 453 -3.43 13.55 -10.99
N ASN A 454 -2.48 12.61 -11.07
CA ASN A 454 -1.09 12.87 -10.69
C ASN A 454 -0.28 13.48 -11.83
N PHE A 455 -0.11 14.81 -11.81
CA PHE A 455 0.65 15.57 -12.81
C PHE A 455 1.63 16.53 -12.10
N PRO A 456 2.79 16.85 -12.71
CA PRO A 456 3.15 16.55 -14.09
C PRO A 456 4.03 15.30 -14.29
N GLY A 457 4.56 14.70 -13.21
CA GLY A 457 5.15 13.35 -13.23
C GLY A 457 4.07 12.26 -13.24
N HIS A 458 4.45 10.99 -13.08
CA HIS A 458 3.52 9.86 -12.85
C HIS A 458 2.35 9.75 -13.85
N ALA A 459 2.58 10.14 -15.10
CA ALA A 459 1.54 10.33 -16.10
C ALA A 459 1.64 9.36 -17.30
N LEU A 460 2.46 8.30 -17.25
CA LEU A 460 2.69 7.43 -18.41
C LEU A 460 1.39 6.82 -18.96
N ALA A 461 0.45 6.37 -18.12
CA ALA A 461 -0.83 5.84 -18.60
C ALA A 461 -1.65 6.88 -19.37
N ALA A 462 -1.70 8.12 -18.87
CA ALA A 462 -2.37 9.22 -19.56
C ALA A 462 -1.65 9.55 -20.88
N ILE A 463 -0.31 9.64 -20.87
CA ILE A 463 0.51 9.90 -22.05
C ILE A 463 0.27 8.85 -23.13
N LYS A 464 0.35 7.56 -22.80
CA LYS A 464 0.15 6.46 -23.75
C LYS A 464 -1.26 6.46 -24.34
N SER A 465 -2.26 6.72 -23.51
CA SER A 465 -3.65 6.82 -23.94
C SER A 465 -3.87 8.00 -24.90
N MET A 466 -3.30 9.16 -24.59
CA MET A 466 -3.45 10.35 -25.43
C MET A 466 -2.63 10.30 -26.72
N GLU A 467 -1.50 9.57 -26.74
CA GLU A 467 -0.78 9.29 -28.00
C GLU A 467 -1.55 8.28 -28.87
N ALA A 468 -2.17 7.24 -28.28
CA ALA A 468 -3.05 6.34 -29.04
C ALA A 468 -4.25 7.09 -29.66
N ARG A 469 -4.84 8.01 -28.89
CA ARG A 469 -5.88 8.93 -29.37
C ARG A 469 -5.37 9.79 -30.54
N TYR A 470 -4.20 10.40 -30.39
CA TYR A 470 -3.58 11.22 -31.42
C TYR A 470 -3.38 10.43 -32.71
N ASP A 471 -2.76 9.24 -32.64
CA ASP A 471 -2.50 8.38 -33.79
C ASP A 471 -3.78 8.00 -34.53
N ARG A 472 -4.84 7.64 -33.79
CA ARG A 472 -6.15 7.29 -34.35
C ARG A 472 -6.77 8.49 -35.07
N LEU A 473 -6.86 9.64 -34.40
CA LEU A 473 -7.50 10.84 -34.95
C LEU A 473 -6.72 11.43 -36.14
N MET A 474 -5.39 11.34 -36.14
CA MET A 474 -4.57 11.71 -37.31
C MET A 474 -4.87 10.84 -38.53
N LYS A 475 -5.03 9.52 -38.35
CA LYS A 475 -5.45 8.62 -39.45
C LYS A 475 -6.85 8.95 -39.97
N GLU A 476 -7.72 9.47 -39.12
CA GLU A 476 -9.05 9.96 -39.49
C GLU A 476 -9.05 11.38 -40.11
N GLY A 477 -7.89 12.05 -40.22
CA GLY A 477 -7.78 13.41 -40.74
C GLY A 477 -8.26 14.51 -39.78
N LYS A 478 -8.37 14.22 -38.48
CA LYS A 478 -8.90 15.11 -37.44
C LYS A 478 -7.77 15.72 -36.59
N GLU A 479 -6.91 16.49 -37.24
CA GLU A 479 -5.68 17.00 -36.62
C GLU A 479 -5.93 17.91 -35.39
N LYS A 480 -6.98 18.74 -35.45
CA LYS A 480 -7.32 19.63 -34.33
C LYS A 480 -7.71 18.81 -33.09
N GLU A 481 -8.61 17.85 -33.26
CA GLU A 481 -9.08 16.96 -32.21
C GLU A 481 -7.98 16.05 -31.68
N ALA A 482 -7.05 15.61 -32.55
CA ALA A 482 -5.88 14.84 -32.17
C ALA A 482 -4.97 15.61 -31.21
N ASN A 483 -4.86 16.93 -31.39
CA ASN A 483 -3.98 17.78 -30.60
C ASN A 483 -4.62 18.35 -29.31
N GLU A 484 -5.95 18.35 -29.20
CA GLU A 484 -6.72 18.99 -28.12
C GLU A 484 -6.33 18.51 -26.71
N TYR A 485 -5.95 17.23 -26.59
CA TYR A 485 -5.61 16.59 -25.32
C TYR A 485 -4.23 15.91 -25.32
N ARG A 486 -3.38 16.22 -26.31
CA ARG A 486 -2.05 15.63 -26.41
C ARG A 486 -1.16 16.10 -25.26
N LEU A 487 -0.43 15.19 -24.62
CA LEU A 487 0.27 15.46 -23.36
C LEU A 487 1.78 15.64 -23.47
N ILE A 488 2.37 15.43 -24.66
CA ILE A 488 3.82 15.50 -24.86
C ILE A 488 4.20 16.56 -25.89
N ASP A 489 5.47 16.93 -25.85
CA ASP A 489 6.17 17.54 -26.98
C ASP A 489 6.82 16.39 -27.79
N PRO A 490 6.38 16.11 -29.03
CA PRO A 490 6.88 14.98 -29.82
C PRO A 490 8.38 15.10 -30.16
N ASP A 491 8.92 16.33 -30.11
CA ASP A 491 10.33 16.61 -30.39
C ASP A 491 11.18 16.63 -29.13
N ASP A 492 10.61 16.37 -27.95
CA ASP A 492 11.37 16.27 -26.72
C ASP A 492 12.36 15.08 -26.78
N LYS A 493 13.64 15.38 -26.52
CA LYS A 493 14.74 14.40 -26.44
C LYS A 493 15.38 14.35 -25.05
N SER A 494 14.66 14.82 -24.03
CA SER A 494 15.12 14.83 -22.65
C SER A 494 15.48 13.42 -22.20
N VAL A 495 16.54 13.30 -21.40
CA VAL A 495 17.00 12.02 -20.86
C VAL A 495 16.95 12.13 -19.35
N TYR A 496 16.09 11.32 -18.74
CA TYR A 496 15.88 11.28 -17.30
C TYR A 496 15.40 9.88 -16.88
N LEU A 497 15.39 9.64 -15.57
CA LEU A 497 14.75 8.51 -14.94
C LEU A 497 13.90 9.05 -13.79
N SER A 498 12.61 8.69 -13.76
CA SER A 498 11.77 8.93 -12.58
C SER A 498 12.22 8.08 -11.40
N ALA A 499 11.65 8.32 -10.22
CA ALA A 499 11.90 7.50 -9.03
C ALA A 499 11.62 6.00 -9.27
N GLN A 500 10.61 5.69 -10.09
CA GLN A 500 10.24 4.32 -10.51
C GLN A 500 11.00 3.86 -11.77
N ALA A 501 12.02 4.62 -12.20
CA ALA A 501 12.86 4.38 -13.38
C ALA A 501 12.14 4.44 -14.74
N TYR A 502 11.08 5.24 -14.87
CA TYR A 502 10.50 5.56 -16.17
C TYR A 502 11.32 6.64 -16.91
N LYS A 503 11.43 6.49 -18.23
CA LYS A 503 12.20 7.39 -19.11
C LYS A 503 11.34 8.45 -19.80
N ASN A 504 10.02 8.40 -19.61
CA ASN A 504 9.05 9.15 -20.41
C ASN A 504 7.70 9.35 -19.69
N ASN A 505 7.72 9.50 -18.36
CA ASN A 505 6.50 9.58 -17.55
C ASN A 505 6.00 11.01 -17.26
N THR A 506 6.55 12.02 -17.91
CA THR A 506 6.29 13.42 -17.56
C THR A 506 5.56 14.13 -18.69
N VAL A 507 4.45 14.81 -18.38
CA VAL A 507 3.71 15.60 -19.38
C VAL A 507 4.47 16.87 -19.76
N SER A 508 4.22 17.40 -20.96
CA SER A 508 4.74 18.69 -21.40
C SER A 508 3.94 19.83 -20.78
N VAL A 509 4.50 20.48 -19.77
CA VAL A 509 3.84 21.62 -19.09
C VAL A 509 3.88 22.91 -19.91
N ALA A 510 4.69 22.95 -20.97
CA ALA A 510 4.72 24.08 -21.92
C ALA A 510 3.56 24.05 -22.92
N ARG A 511 2.78 22.96 -22.95
CA ARG A 511 1.70 22.76 -23.92
C ARG A 511 0.33 23.08 -23.29
N GLU A 512 -0.50 23.87 -24.00
CA GLU A 512 -1.83 24.26 -23.51
C GLU A 512 -2.78 23.05 -23.33
N SER A 513 -2.72 22.06 -24.23
CA SER A 513 -3.57 20.87 -24.18
C SER A 513 -3.39 20.03 -22.93
N THR A 514 -2.24 20.11 -22.24
CA THR A 514 -2.03 19.49 -20.92
C THR A 514 -3.03 20.02 -19.90
N TYR A 515 -3.30 21.33 -19.94
CA TYR A 515 -4.27 21.97 -19.05
C TYR A 515 -5.70 21.70 -19.48
N HIS A 516 -5.99 21.70 -20.79
CA HIS A 516 -7.32 21.31 -21.30
C HIS A 516 -7.68 19.87 -20.93
N PHE A 517 -6.73 18.94 -21.00
CA PHE A 517 -6.90 17.57 -20.56
C PHE A 517 -7.22 17.52 -19.06
N PHE A 518 -6.41 18.20 -18.24
CA PHE A 518 -6.61 18.22 -16.79
C PHE A 518 -7.99 18.77 -16.42
N GLU A 519 -8.38 19.90 -17.03
CA GLU A 519 -9.70 20.51 -16.84
C GLU A 519 -10.83 19.57 -17.27
N LYS A 520 -10.69 18.90 -18.42
CA LYS A 520 -11.67 17.93 -18.90
C LYS A 520 -11.87 16.79 -17.89
N VAL A 521 -10.80 16.23 -17.35
CA VAL A 521 -10.88 15.14 -16.36
C VAL A 521 -11.54 15.62 -15.07
N VAL A 522 -11.11 16.77 -14.54
CA VAL A 522 -11.70 17.38 -13.33
C VAL A 522 -13.20 17.64 -13.52
N ASP A 523 -13.61 18.13 -14.69
CA ASP A 523 -15.01 18.40 -15.00
C ASP A 523 -15.85 17.11 -15.08
N GLU A 524 -15.29 16.00 -15.58
CA GLU A 524 -15.99 14.71 -15.55
C GLU A 524 -16.10 14.11 -14.14
N PHE A 525 -15.07 14.25 -13.29
CA PHE A 525 -15.21 13.91 -11.87
C PHE A 525 -16.30 14.75 -11.20
N ALA A 526 -16.31 16.07 -11.41
CA ALA A 526 -17.35 16.94 -10.86
C ALA A 526 -18.77 16.53 -11.28
N LYS A 527 -18.96 16.08 -12.53
CA LYS A 527 -20.23 15.54 -13.02
C LYS A 527 -20.61 14.24 -12.31
N MET A 528 -19.67 13.31 -12.14
CA MET A 528 -19.92 12.08 -11.38
C MET A 528 -20.32 12.38 -9.91
N TYR A 529 -19.68 13.35 -9.25
CA TYR A 529 -20.10 13.81 -7.92
C TYR A 529 -21.53 14.36 -7.93
N LYS A 530 -21.85 15.23 -8.90
CA LYS A 530 -23.18 15.81 -9.02
C LYS A 530 -24.26 14.73 -9.20
N GLU A 531 -23.99 13.71 -10.00
CA GLU A 531 -24.90 12.56 -10.18
C GLU A 531 -24.95 11.62 -8.98
N ALA A 532 -23.89 11.61 -8.17
CA ALA A 532 -23.92 10.99 -6.86
C ALA A 532 -24.79 11.76 -5.84
N GLY A 533 -25.23 12.98 -6.18
CA GLY A 533 -25.91 13.89 -5.25
C GLY A 533 -24.95 14.60 -4.30
N LEU A 534 -23.67 14.71 -4.68
CA LEU A 534 -22.59 15.28 -3.89
C LEU A 534 -21.97 16.48 -4.62
N THR A 535 -21.19 17.26 -3.89
CA THR A 535 -20.37 18.35 -4.44
C THR A 535 -18.89 17.99 -4.30
N MET A 536 -18.13 18.09 -5.38
CA MET A 536 -16.67 18.01 -5.33
C MET A 536 -16.11 19.39 -4.98
N ASP A 537 -15.52 19.51 -3.81
CA ASP A 537 -14.91 20.74 -3.25
C ASP A 537 -13.39 20.58 -3.01
N THR A 538 -12.85 19.39 -3.29
CA THR A 538 -11.44 19.06 -3.08
C THR A 538 -10.98 18.13 -4.20
N PHE A 539 -9.79 18.40 -4.73
CA PHE A 539 -9.17 17.60 -5.79
C PHE A 539 -7.67 17.49 -5.51
N HIS A 540 -7.11 16.29 -5.63
CA HIS A 540 -5.68 16.05 -5.49
C HIS A 540 -4.99 16.13 -6.86
N THR A 541 -3.95 16.94 -6.97
CA THR A 541 -3.23 17.13 -8.24
C THR A 541 -1.98 16.25 -8.37
N GLY A 542 -1.72 15.42 -7.35
CA GLY A 542 -0.44 14.73 -7.19
C GLY A 542 0.69 15.74 -7.06
N GLY A 543 1.66 15.67 -7.97
CA GLY A 543 2.72 16.67 -8.10
C GLY A 543 4.06 16.26 -7.51
N ASP A 544 4.21 14.99 -7.15
CA ASP A 544 5.42 14.37 -6.61
C ASP A 544 6.46 14.04 -7.69
N GLU A 545 7.71 13.92 -7.25
CA GLU A 545 8.82 13.24 -7.93
C GLU A 545 9.05 13.53 -9.43
N VAL A 546 8.91 14.79 -9.86
CA VAL A 546 9.33 15.18 -11.22
C VAL A 546 10.85 14.98 -11.37
N ALA A 547 11.22 14.08 -12.27
CA ALA A 547 12.60 13.67 -12.47
C ALA A 547 13.52 14.83 -12.88
N GLU A 548 14.73 14.88 -12.31
CA GLU A 548 15.77 15.78 -12.81
C GLU A 548 16.13 15.41 -14.26
N GLY A 549 16.18 16.41 -15.14
CA GLY A 549 16.43 16.23 -16.58
C GLY A 549 15.17 16.30 -17.45
N ALA A 550 13.96 16.20 -16.86
CA ALA A 550 12.71 16.41 -17.58
C ALA A 550 12.69 17.79 -18.28
N TRP A 551 12.13 17.83 -19.49
CA TRP A 551 11.95 19.01 -20.35
C TRP A 551 13.23 19.73 -20.83
N THR A 552 14.43 19.31 -20.38
CA THR A 552 15.71 19.98 -20.70
C THR A 552 16.05 20.02 -22.19
N LYS A 553 15.44 19.12 -22.99
CA LYS A 553 15.59 19.07 -24.44
C LYS A 553 14.25 19.11 -25.18
N SER A 554 13.19 19.64 -24.54
CA SER A 554 11.93 19.96 -25.21
C SER A 554 12.03 21.33 -25.88
N PRO A 555 11.84 21.43 -27.22
CA PRO A 555 11.75 22.72 -27.90
C PRO A 555 10.68 23.64 -27.30
N MET A 556 9.53 23.11 -26.92
CA MET A 556 8.46 23.90 -26.29
C MET A 556 8.89 24.45 -24.92
N ALA A 557 9.52 23.63 -24.09
CA ALA A 557 9.99 24.06 -22.78
C ALA A 557 11.14 25.07 -22.86
N ILE A 558 12.09 24.87 -23.78
CA ILE A 558 13.17 25.83 -24.05
C ILE A 558 12.60 27.18 -24.46
N LYS A 559 11.62 27.19 -25.37
CA LYS A 559 10.94 28.42 -25.80
C LYS A 559 10.26 29.10 -24.61
N LEU A 560 9.44 28.38 -23.85
CA LEU A 560 8.73 28.91 -22.69
C LEU A 560 9.70 29.50 -21.65
N LYS A 561 10.79 28.80 -21.34
CA LYS A 561 11.83 29.27 -20.42
C LYS A 561 12.49 30.56 -20.91
N ASN A 562 12.76 30.69 -22.21
CA ASN A 562 13.36 31.90 -22.77
C ASN A 562 12.40 33.09 -22.80
N GLU A 563 11.10 32.84 -22.93
CA GLU A 563 10.06 33.87 -23.00
C GLU A 563 9.53 34.31 -21.62
N ASN A 564 9.71 33.48 -20.58
CA ASN A 564 9.21 33.75 -19.23
C ASN A 564 10.36 33.94 -18.21
N PRO A 565 10.59 35.18 -17.72
CA PRO A 565 11.70 35.49 -16.80
C PRO A 565 11.57 34.83 -15.41
N ASP A 566 10.38 34.35 -15.04
CA ASP A 566 10.16 33.66 -13.76
C ASP A 566 10.69 32.21 -13.77
N ILE A 567 11.04 31.68 -14.95
CA ILE A 567 11.57 30.32 -15.13
C ILE A 567 13.10 30.42 -15.32
N LYS A 568 13.84 30.30 -14.23
CA LYS A 568 15.31 30.44 -14.25
C LYS A 568 15.98 29.14 -14.69
N GLU A 569 15.45 28.02 -14.22
CA GLU A 569 15.91 26.67 -14.48
C GLU A 569 14.75 25.77 -14.92
N PHE A 570 15.04 24.65 -15.61
CA PHE A 570 13.98 23.72 -16.04
C PHE A 570 13.19 23.12 -14.87
N ARG A 571 13.79 23.01 -13.68
CA ARG A 571 13.07 22.58 -12.46
C ARG A 571 11.94 23.52 -12.06
N ASP A 572 12.03 24.81 -12.39
CA ASP A 572 11.00 25.80 -12.08
C ASP A 572 9.72 25.58 -12.89
N LEU A 573 9.77 24.72 -13.91
CA LEU A 573 8.62 24.37 -14.74
C LEU A 573 7.53 23.62 -13.95
N GLN A 574 7.89 22.92 -12.87
CA GLN A 574 6.90 22.33 -11.96
C GLN A 574 6.13 23.44 -11.21
N THR A 575 6.82 24.44 -10.67
CA THR A 575 6.17 25.61 -10.06
C THR A 575 5.35 26.39 -11.08
N TYR A 576 5.85 26.55 -12.31
CA TYR A 576 5.10 27.15 -13.42
C TYR A 576 3.80 26.38 -13.72
N PHE A 577 3.86 25.04 -13.72
CA PHE A 577 2.69 24.20 -13.93
C PHE A 577 1.59 24.51 -12.91
N PHE A 578 1.92 24.52 -11.62
CA PHE A 578 0.96 24.85 -10.56
C PHE A 578 0.49 26.31 -10.63
N ARG A 579 1.37 27.27 -10.92
CA ARG A 579 0.98 28.67 -11.12
C ARG A 579 -0.11 28.83 -12.18
N LYS A 580 -0.07 28.02 -13.24
CA LYS A 580 -1.08 28.05 -14.30
C LYS A 580 -2.30 27.19 -14.01
N LEU A 581 -2.15 26.10 -13.24
CA LEU A 581 -3.22 25.16 -12.91
C LEU A 581 -4.13 25.70 -11.80
N LEU A 582 -3.56 26.23 -10.71
CA LEU A 582 -4.31 26.64 -9.51
C LEU A 582 -5.48 27.59 -9.84
N PRO A 583 -5.31 28.67 -10.63
CA PRO A 583 -6.43 29.56 -10.95
C PRO A 583 -7.56 28.87 -11.75
N ARG A 584 -7.27 27.79 -12.49
CA ARG A 584 -8.28 27.02 -13.24
C ARG A 584 -9.11 26.14 -12.32
N LEU A 585 -8.49 25.60 -11.28
CA LEU A 585 -9.16 24.78 -10.26
C LEU A 585 -9.93 25.66 -9.26
N GLU A 586 -9.37 26.81 -8.87
CA GLU A 586 -10.06 27.78 -8.01
C GLU A 586 -11.34 28.33 -8.66
N LYS A 587 -11.35 28.56 -9.98
CA LYS A 587 -12.57 28.93 -10.74
C LYS A 587 -13.66 27.86 -10.68
N ARG A 588 -13.30 26.60 -10.39
CA ARG A 588 -14.22 25.48 -10.14
C ARG A 588 -14.54 25.32 -8.66
N THR A 589 -14.19 26.29 -7.83
CA THR A 589 -14.38 26.31 -6.37
C THR A 589 -13.68 25.17 -5.62
N LEU A 590 -12.64 24.59 -6.23
CA LEU A 590 -11.90 23.47 -5.66
C LEU A 590 -10.80 23.97 -4.73
N LYS A 591 -10.68 23.32 -3.57
CA LYS A 591 -9.43 23.30 -2.79
C LYS A 591 -8.47 22.32 -3.44
N VAL A 592 -7.23 22.77 -3.64
CA VAL A 592 -6.21 21.97 -4.29
C VAL A 592 -5.38 21.28 -3.23
N HIS A 593 -5.41 19.95 -3.24
CA HIS A 593 -4.52 19.13 -2.45
C HIS A 593 -3.43 18.59 -3.37
N GLY A 594 -2.27 18.26 -2.82
CA GLY A 594 -1.16 17.69 -3.59
C GLY A 594 -0.07 17.19 -2.66
N TRP A 595 0.86 16.40 -3.18
CA TRP A 595 2.07 16.04 -2.44
C TRP A 595 2.90 17.28 -2.15
N GLU A 596 3.75 17.21 -1.12
CA GLU A 596 4.46 18.38 -0.57
C GLU A 596 5.08 19.29 -1.63
N GLU A 597 5.63 18.73 -2.71
CA GLU A 597 6.28 19.42 -3.82
C GLU A 597 5.42 20.52 -4.46
N VAL A 598 4.08 20.42 -4.42
CA VAL A 598 3.19 21.48 -4.91
C VAL A 598 3.38 22.81 -4.16
N ALA A 599 3.87 22.74 -2.93
CA ALA A 599 4.11 23.86 -2.04
C ALA A 599 5.60 24.19 -1.88
N LEU A 600 6.48 23.62 -2.73
CA LEU A 600 7.93 23.81 -2.61
C LEU A 600 8.53 24.61 -3.77
N THR A 601 9.67 25.23 -3.47
CA THR A 601 10.65 25.68 -4.45
C THR A 601 11.99 25.05 -4.11
N LYS A 602 12.85 24.86 -5.12
CA LYS A 602 14.16 24.24 -4.96
C LYS A 602 15.25 25.25 -5.28
N THR A 603 16.18 25.48 -4.35
CA THR A 603 17.33 26.37 -4.59
C THR A 603 18.31 25.75 -5.60
N ASN A 604 19.26 26.55 -6.10
CA ASN A 604 20.36 26.05 -6.94
C ASN A 604 21.20 24.97 -6.22
N ALA A 605 21.30 25.06 -4.89
CA ALA A 605 21.96 24.05 -4.05
C ALA A 605 21.11 22.79 -3.84
N GLY A 606 19.90 22.70 -4.43
CA GLY A 606 19.02 21.55 -4.32
C GLY A 606 18.16 21.51 -3.06
N ILE A 607 18.23 22.53 -2.20
CA ILE A 607 17.48 22.59 -0.94
C ILE A 607 16.04 23.01 -1.20
N TYR A 608 15.08 22.26 -0.64
CA TYR A 608 13.66 22.59 -0.69
C TYR A 608 13.26 23.64 0.35
N ASN A 609 12.53 24.65 -0.11
CA ASN A 609 11.92 25.68 0.73
C ASN A 609 10.42 25.73 0.49
N ALA A 610 9.67 26.10 1.54
CA ALA A 610 8.27 26.47 1.38
C ALA A 610 8.15 27.58 0.32
N ASN A 611 7.31 27.37 -0.68
CA ASN A 611 7.01 28.37 -1.68
C ASN A 611 6.16 29.47 -1.03
N PRO A 612 6.62 30.73 -0.91
CA PRO A 612 5.79 31.78 -0.33
C PRO A 612 4.61 32.17 -1.23
N GLU A 613 4.65 31.88 -2.53
CA GLU A 613 3.66 32.31 -3.53
C GLU A 613 2.26 31.77 -3.24
N PHE A 614 2.15 30.51 -2.79
CA PHE A 614 0.85 29.86 -2.56
C PHE A 614 0.41 29.88 -1.09
N VAL A 615 1.15 30.55 -0.20
CA VAL A 615 0.73 30.70 1.20
C VAL A 615 -0.55 31.53 1.26
N GLY A 616 -1.58 31.00 1.91
CA GLY A 616 -2.89 31.64 2.02
C GLY A 616 -3.86 31.34 0.87
N HIS A 617 -3.39 30.69 -0.20
CA HIS A 617 -4.25 30.07 -1.21
C HIS A 617 -4.84 28.76 -0.66
N PRO A 618 -5.95 28.24 -1.25
CA PRO A 618 -6.54 26.95 -0.85
C PRO A 618 -5.71 25.75 -1.34
N VAL A 619 -4.40 25.76 -1.07
CA VAL A 619 -3.43 24.70 -1.39
C VAL A 619 -3.03 23.98 -0.11
N VAL A 620 -3.23 22.66 -0.08
CA VAL A 620 -2.94 21.82 1.09
C VAL A 620 -1.90 20.76 0.70
N PRO A 621 -0.61 20.95 1.03
CA PRO A 621 0.42 19.93 0.84
C PRO A 621 0.26 18.74 1.80
N TYR A 622 0.46 17.55 1.26
CA TYR A 622 0.53 16.28 1.97
C TYR A 622 2.01 15.95 2.16
N VAL A 623 2.47 16.09 3.40
CA VAL A 623 3.90 16.05 3.74
C VAL A 623 4.32 14.65 4.13
N TRP A 624 4.96 13.97 3.19
CA TRP A 624 5.37 12.58 3.32
C TRP A 624 6.81 12.45 3.77
N ASN A 625 7.67 13.39 3.38
CA ASN A 625 9.09 13.26 3.59
C ASN A 625 9.45 13.59 5.04
N ASN A 626 9.84 12.54 5.76
CA ASN A 626 10.51 12.67 7.04
C ASN A 626 11.75 11.77 7.16
N VAL A 627 12.31 11.41 6.00
CA VAL A 627 13.53 10.61 5.87
C VAL A 627 14.69 11.51 5.45
N TYR A 628 14.51 12.28 4.38
CA TYR A 628 15.56 13.14 3.81
C TYR A 628 15.42 14.59 4.28
N ASP A 629 14.19 15.04 4.50
CA ASP A 629 13.90 16.40 4.94
C ASP A 629 13.00 16.40 6.19
N VAL A 630 13.57 15.89 7.28
CA VAL A 630 12.88 15.49 8.52
C VAL A 630 11.95 16.53 9.15
N ASP A 631 12.13 17.82 8.88
CA ASP A 631 11.36 18.92 9.48
C ASP A 631 10.44 19.66 8.50
N LEU A 632 10.28 19.15 7.28
CA LEU A 632 9.54 19.83 6.23
C LEU A 632 8.09 20.16 6.63
N GLY A 633 7.41 19.22 7.29
CA GLY A 633 6.04 19.44 7.77
C GLY A 633 5.95 20.60 8.76
N ASN A 634 6.93 20.72 9.66
CA ASN A 634 7.02 21.83 10.60
C ASN A 634 7.28 23.14 9.84
N ARG A 635 8.18 23.14 8.86
CA ARG A 635 8.52 24.34 8.07
C ARG A 635 7.33 24.85 7.26
N LEU A 636 6.59 23.96 6.58
CA LEU A 636 5.40 24.32 5.82
C LEU A 636 4.28 24.87 6.73
N ALA A 637 4.00 24.20 7.85
CA ALA A 637 3.03 24.68 8.82
C ALA A 637 3.44 26.03 9.43
N ASN A 638 4.73 26.20 9.77
CA ASN A 638 5.29 27.45 10.29
C ASN A 638 5.26 28.59 9.26
N ALA A 639 5.32 28.27 7.96
CA ALA A 639 5.20 29.23 6.86
C ALA A 639 3.75 29.68 6.60
N GLY A 640 2.76 28.93 7.13
CA GLY A 640 1.34 29.29 7.04
C GLY A 640 0.48 28.36 6.17
N TYR A 641 1.05 27.31 5.57
CA TYR A 641 0.28 26.31 4.84
C TYR A 641 -0.56 25.46 5.79
N GLN A 642 -1.81 25.19 5.42
CA GLN A 642 -2.50 24.03 5.98
C GLN A 642 -1.82 22.76 5.47
N VAL A 643 -1.45 21.85 6.35
CA VAL A 643 -0.73 20.62 6.00
C VAL A 643 -1.46 19.38 6.50
N VAL A 644 -1.38 18.31 5.72
CA VAL A 644 -1.69 16.95 6.15
C VAL A 644 -0.36 16.23 6.34
N LEU A 645 -0.15 15.60 7.50
CA LEU A 645 1.05 14.80 7.75
C LEU A 645 0.82 13.36 7.28
N CYS A 646 1.72 12.87 6.44
CA CYS A 646 1.70 11.52 5.89
C CYS A 646 3.08 10.88 5.93
N ASN A 647 3.78 11.04 7.04
CA ASN A 647 5.15 10.58 7.26
C ASN A 647 5.35 9.11 6.87
N VAL A 648 6.28 8.85 5.95
CA VAL A 648 6.60 7.51 5.44
C VAL A 648 6.95 6.54 6.57
N THR A 649 7.73 6.98 7.55
CA THR A 649 8.22 6.12 8.65
C THR A 649 7.12 5.74 9.65
N ASN A 650 5.88 6.18 9.45
CA ASN A 650 4.78 5.96 10.39
C ASN A 650 3.50 5.47 9.72
N PHE A 651 3.15 6.03 8.57
CA PHE A 651 1.80 5.89 8.01
C PHE A 651 1.74 5.22 6.63
N TYR A 652 2.88 4.80 6.06
CA TYR A 652 2.90 4.04 4.81
C TYR A 652 2.68 2.55 5.11
N PHE A 653 1.50 2.06 4.75
CA PHE A 653 1.04 0.71 5.06
C PHE A 653 1.62 -0.34 4.10
N ASP A 654 2.07 0.08 2.92
CA ASP A 654 2.84 -0.70 1.96
C ASP A 654 4.26 -1.03 2.44
N MET A 655 4.78 -0.32 3.45
CA MET A 655 6.05 -0.68 4.09
C MET A 655 5.91 -2.00 4.83
N SER A 656 6.92 -2.86 4.70
CA SER A 656 7.00 -4.11 5.43
C SER A 656 7.03 -3.89 6.94
N TYR A 657 6.42 -4.80 7.70
CA TYR A 657 6.40 -4.75 9.17
C TYR A 657 7.78 -4.94 9.81
N ASN A 658 8.71 -5.62 9.14
CA ASN A 658 10.08 -5.86 9.61
C ASN A 658 10.98 -6.29 8.44
N ASN A 659 12.25 -6.62 8.71
CA ASN A 659 13.23 -7.05 7.70
C ASN A 659 13.22 -8.56 7.38
N ASP A 660 12.22 -9.34 7.79
CA ASP A 660 12.10 -10.75 7.37
C ASP A 660 11.91 -10.82 5.85
N PRO A 661 12.73 -11.58 5.11
CA PRO A 661 12.63 -11.63 3.65
C PRO A 661 11.26 -12.05 3.10
N LYS A 662 10.46 -12.80 3.87
CA LYS A 662 9.10 -13.19 3.46
C LYS A 662 7.99 -12.32 4.06
N GLU A 663 8.33 -11.28 4.82
CA GLU A 663 7.37 -10.23 5.15
C GLU A 663 7.24 -9.32 3.93
N PRO A 664 6.05 -9.25 3.28
CA PRO A 664 5.87 -8.48 2.06
C PRO A 664 5.87 -6.98 2.35
N GLY A 665 6.12 -6.20 1.30
CA GLY A 665 6.07 -4.74 1.34
C GLY A 665 7.39 -4.10 0.95
N LEU A 666 7.32 -2.80 0.68
CA LEU A 666 8.49 -1.96 0.42
C LEU A 666 9.22 -1.66 1.73
N TYR A 667 10.39 -1.02 1.64
CA TYR A 667 11.21 -0.73 2.81
C TYR A 667 12.15 0.48 2.62
N TRP A 668 11.87 1.32 1.63
CA TRP A 668 12.76 2.45 1.29
C TRP A 668 12.81 3.51 2.40
N GLY A 669 11.68 3.74 3.09
CA GLY A 669 11.60 4.60 4.26
C GLY A 669 11.88 3.90 5.59
N GLY A 670 12.19 2.61 5.58
CA GLY A 670 12.31 1.78 6.78
C GLY A 670 11.16 0.77 6.90
N PHE A 671 10.90 0.31 8.11
CA PHE A 671 9.83 -0.63 8.42
C PHE A 671 8.75 0.09 9.23
N VAL A 672 7.49 -0.22 8.96
CA VAL A 672 6.35 0.40 9.63
C VAL A 672 5.47 -0.69 10.19
N ASP A 673 5.35 -0.75 11.51
CA ASP A 673 4.45 -1.65 12.21
C ASP A 673 3.24 -0.90 12.82
N THR A 674 2.39 -1.63 13.54
CA THR A 674 1.20 -1.03 14.18
C THR A 674 1.55 -0.12 15.36
N ARG A 675 2.70 -0.32 16.00
CA ARG A 675 3.20 0.52 17.07
C ARG A 675 3.72 1.84 16.54
N ASP A 676 4.40 1.87 15.40
CA ASP A 676 4.89 3.11 14.79
C ASP A 676 3.75 4.07 14.47
N ASN A 677 2.62 3.51 14.01
CA ASN A 677 1.36 4.20 13.80
C ASN A 677 0.76 4.76 15.10
N TRP A 678 0.72 3.94 16.16
CA TRP A 678 0.13 4.27 17.45
C TRP A 678 0.99 5.21 18.31
N ALA A 679 2.31 5.11 18.21
CA ALA A 679 3.27 5.87 19.01
C ALA A 679 3.63 7.22 18.40
N PHE A 680 3.19 7.51 17.17
CA PHE A 680 3.47 8.79 16.52
C PHE A 680 2.82 9.97 17.28
N ALA A 681 3.61 11.02 17.51
CA ALA A 681 3.16 12.29 18.07
C ALA A 681 3.13 13.38 16.99
N PRO A 682 1.97 13.66 16.35
CA PRO A 682 1.91 14.55 15.18
C PRO A 682 2.48 15.94 15.37
N PHE A 683 2.32 16.52 16.57
CA PHE A 683 2.83 17.87 16.87
C PHE A 683 4.23 17.87 17.49
N ASN A 684 4.82 16.70 17.74
CA ASN A 684 6.11 16.52 18.42
C ASN A 684 6.90 15.34 17.82
N MET A 685 6.85 15.14 16.50
CA MET A 685 7.31 13.91 15.83
C MET A 685 8.77 13.52 16.12
N PHE A 686 9.66 14.48 16.38
CA PHE A 686 11.07 14.19 16.71
C PHE A 686 11.23 13.48 18.06
N ARG A 687 10.22 13.51 18.92
CA ARG A 687 10.24 12.80 20.21
C ARG A 687 9.91 11.32 20.07
N THR A 688 9.32 10.92 18.94
CA THR A 688 8.80 9.58 18.68
C THR A 688 9.42 8.92 17.45
N THR A 689 10.30 9.65 16.74
CA THR A 689 11.10 9.13 15.63
C THR A 689 12.51 8.92 16.14
N GLU A 690 12.86 7.67 16.48
CA GLU A 690 14.09 7.38 17.22
C GLU A 690 15.25 6.91 16.34
N GLU A 691 14.94 6.26 15.22
CA GLU A 691 15.92 5.60 14.36
C GLU A 691 15.65 5.91 12.87
N THR A 692 16.72 5.97 12.08
CA THR A 692 16.69 6.04 10.62
C THR A 692 16.25 4.70 10.04
N ALA A 693 15.97 4.66 8.73
CA ALA A 693 15.67 3.42 8.00
C ALA A 693 16.74 2.32 8.14
N PHE A 694 17.99 2.67 8.49
CA PHE A 694 19.13 1.76 8.69
C PHE A 694 19.43 1.49 10.18
N GLY A 695 18.57 1.91 11.12
CA GLY A 695 18.73 1.65 12.55
C GLY A 695 19.71 2.60 13.27
N LYS A 696 20.13 3.69 12.64
CA LYS A 696 20.97 4.73 13.29
C LYS A 696 20.10 5.68 14.13
N PRO A 697 20.53 6.15 15.31
CA PRO A 697 19.77 7.11 16.10
C PRO A 697 19.48 8.43 15.37
N MET A 698 18.25 8.95 15.46
CA MET A 698 17.82 10.18 14.77
C MET A 698 18.20 11.49 15.49
N LYS A 699 18.71 11.43 16.72
CA LYS A 699 18.96 12.64 17.53
C LYS A 699 19.88 13.66 16.84
N GLU A 700 20.88 13.17 16.12
CA GLU A 700 21.84 14.02 15.39
C GLU A 700 21.21 14.63 14.13
N GLU A 701 20.30 13.90 13.47
CA GLU A 701 19.56 14.37 12.28
C GLU A 701 18.62 15.55 12.58
N PHE A 702 18.24 15.73 13.85
CA PHE A 702 17.35 16.81 14.29
C PHE A 702 18.10 18.11 14.65
N VAL A 703 19.43 18.12 14.67
CA VAL A 703 20.20 19.32 14.99
C VAL A 703 19.99 20.39 13.92
N GLY A 704 19.61 21.60 14.34
CA GLY A 704 19.34 22.73 13.44
C GLY A 704 17.98 22.67 12.73
N LYS A 705 17.16 21.65 13.00
CA LYS A 705 15.82 21.49 12.42
C LYS A 705 14.76 22.30 13.16
N GLN A 706 13.75 22.78 12.45
CA GLN A 706 12.66 23.58 13.00
C GLN A 706 11.64 22.71 13.73
N GLN A 707 11.33 23.10 14.97
CA GLN A 707 10.16 22.59 15.68
C GLN A 707 8.89 23.26 15.15
N LEU A 708 7.75 22.58 15.30
CA LEU A 708 6.45 23.20 15.06
C LEU A 708 6.18 24.30 16.09
N LYS A 709 5.88 25.51 15.62
CA LYS A 709 5.53 26.62 16.51
C LYS A 709 4.13 26.42 17.12
N PRO A 710 3.89 26.82 18.38
CA PRO A 710 2.58 26.65 19.02
C PRO A 710 1.41 27.21 18.21
N GLU A 711 1.55 28.41 17.65
CA GLU A 711 0.54 29.09 16.83
C GLU A 711 0.32 28.41 15.46
N ALA A 712 1.31 27.66 14.97
CA ALA A 712 1.25 26.92 13.72
C ALA A 712 0.58 25.55 13.88
N ARG A 713 0.31 25.08 15.11
CA ARG A 713 -0.40 23.79 15.33
C ARG A 713 -1.74 23.73 14.62
N LYS A 714 -2.47 24.85 14.53
CA LYS A 714 -3.76 24.95 13.81
C LYS A 714 -3.64 24.68 12.31
N ASN A 715 -2.43 24.80 11.76
CA ASN A 715 -2.15 24.59 10.36
C ASN A 715 -1.94 23.10 10.05
N VAL A 716 -1.65 22.25 11.04
CA VAL A 716 -1.71 20.79 10.87
C VAL A 716 -3.18 20.36 10.99
N ILE A 717 -3.85 20.24 9.85
CA ILE A 717 -5.30 20.00 9.81
C ILE A 717 -5.65 18.52 10.05
N GLY A 718 -4.68 17.63 9.87
CA GLY A 718 -4.87 16.20 10.04
C GLY A 718 -3.70 15.34 9.63
N ILE A 719 -3.96 14.04 9.57
CA ILE A 719 -3.00 13.01 9.18
C ILE A 719 -3.62 12.05 8.15
N GLU A 720 -2.77 11.40 7.37
CA GLU A 720 -3.17 10.40 6.38
C GLU A 720 -2.28 9.16 6.42
N ALA A 721 -2.90 7.98 6.28
CA ALA A 721 -2.21 6.73 5.99
C ALA A 721 -2.24 6.38 4.50
N GLN A 722 -1.14 5.84 3.98
CA GLN A 722 -0.98 5.53 2.56
C GLN A 722 -0.93 4.03 2.37
N LEU A 723 -1.65 3.51 1.38
CA LEU A 723 -1.40 2.18 0.87
C LEU A 723 -1.09 2.24 -0.61
N TRP A 724 0.21 2.30 -0.92
CA TRP A 724 0.73 2.09 -2.26
C TRP A 724 0.63 0.61 -2.66
N CYS A 725 0.43 0.33 -3.95
CA CYS A 725 0.04 -1.00 -4.42
C CYS A 725 1.01 -1.62 -5.44
N GLU A 726 2.30 -1.29 -5.42
CA GLU A 726 3.34 -1.97 -6.21
C GLU A 726 3.38 -3.47 -5.87
N THR A 727 3.32 -3.80 -4.58
CA THR A 727 3.41 -5.20 -4.08
C THR A 727 2.07 -5.77 -3.60
N VAL A 728 1.03 -4.93 -3.46
CA VAL A 728 -0.27 -5.31 -2.88
C VAL A 728 -1.23 -5.77 -3.99
N LYS A 729 -1.50 -7.08 -4.02
CA LYS A 729 -2.26 -7.73 -5.09
C LYS A 729 -3.53 -8.38 -4.54
N GLY A 730 -4.67 -7.79 -4.87
CA GLY A 730 -5.98 -8.27 -4.45
C GLY A 730 -6.33 -8.03 -2.98
N ARG A 731 -7.55 -8.44 -2.64
CA ARG A 731 -8.19 -8.18 -1.34
C ARG A 731 -7.35 -8.66 -0.15
N ASP A 732 -6.86 -9.89 -0.20
CA ASP A 732 -6.26 -10.52 0.98
C ASP A 732 -4.94 -9.84 1.36
N MET A 733 -4.11 -9.44 0.39
CA MET A 733 -2.90 -8.65 0.65
C MET A 733 -3.24 -7.24 1.13
N MET A 734 -4.26 -6.62 0.54
CA MET A 734 -4.72 -5.30 0.97
C MET A 734 -5.16 -5.29 2.43
N GLU A 735 -6.00 -6.24 2.83
CA GLU A 735 -6.46 -6.36 4.21
C GLU A 735 -5.29 -6.69 5.17
N TYR A 736 -4.29 -7.43 4.71
CA TYR A 736 -3.08 -7.75 5.48
C TYR A 736 -2.24 -6.50 5.75
N SER A 737 -2.06 -5.64 4.74
CA SER A 737 -1.30 -4.40 4.89
C SER A 737 -2.04 -3.35 5.72
N ILE A 738 -3.38 -3.30 5.62
CA ILE A 738 -4.22 -2.36 6.38
C ILE A 738 -4.31 -2.73 7.86
N LEU A 739 -4.47 -4.01 8.18
CA LEU A 739 -4.75 -4.45 9.54
C LEU A 739 -3.60 -5.27 10.15
N PRO A 740 -3.14 -4.93 11.37
CA PRO A 740 -3.75 -3.99 12.31
C PRO A 740 -3.24 -2.52 12.28
N LYS A 741 -2.43 -2.08 11.29
CA LYS A 741 -1.88 -0.70 11.24
C LYS A 741 -2.95 0.38 11.33
N LEU A 742 -4.09 0.20 10.65
CA LEU A 742 -5.24 1.12 10.69
C LEU A 742 -5.73 1.40 12.11
N MET A 743 -5.68 0.42 13.01
CA MET A 743 -6.10 0.61 14.40
C MET A 743 -5.16 1.60 15.12
N GLY A 744 -3.84 1.45 14.92
CA GLY A 744 -2.83 2.36 15.46
C GLY A 744 -2.93 3.76 14.86
N PHE A 745 -3.13 3.85 13.54
CA PHE A 745 -3.33 5.13 12.84
C PHE A 745 -4.57 5.85 13.37
N ALA A 746 -5.69 5.14 13.47
CA ALA A 746 -6.94 5.72 13.93
C ALA A 746 -6.84 6.24 15.37
N GLU A 747 -6.07 5.58 16.24
CA GLU A 747 -5.77 6.10 17.58
C GLU A 747 -5.06 7.46 17.51
N SER A 748 -4.01 7.57 16.69
CA SER A 748 -3.28 8.84 16.47
C SER A 748 -4.13 9.93 15.82
N ALA A 749 -5.08 9.54 14.96
CA ALA A 749 -5.94 10.45 14.19
C ALA A 749 -7.13 10.99 15.01
N TRP A 750 -7.67 10.20 15.93
CA TRP A 750 -8.92 10.50 16.63
C TRP A 750 -8.73 10.80 18.11
N ALA A 751 -7.99 9.96 18.84
CA ALA A 751 -7.96 10.02 20.30
C ALA A 751 -7.37 11.34 20.79
N ALA A 752 -7.78 11.75 21.99
CA ALA A 752 -7.20 12.92 22.65
C ALA A 752 -5.67 12.80 22.75
N GLU A 753 -4.98 13.95 22.74
CA GLU A 753 -3.52 14.00 22.82
C GLU A 753 -2.99 13.20 24.02
N ARG A 754 -2.14 12.21 23.74
CA ARG A 754 -1.67 11.27 24.75
C ARG A 754 -0.64 11.96 25.63
N LYS A 755 -0.68 11.70 26.95
CA LYS A 755 0.16 12.39 27.93
C LYS A 755 1.66 12.33 27.60
N TRP A 756 2.13 11.19 27.09
CA TRP A 756 3.54 10.97 26.77
C TRP A 756 4.03 11.82 25.58
N GLU A 757 3.15 12.34 24.72
CA GLU A 757 3.54 13.22 23.59
C GLU A 757 4.25 14.49 24.08
N ASN A 758 3.93 14.92 25.30
CA ASN A 758 4.46 16.14 25.90
C ASN A 758 5.60 15.91 26.91
N VAL A 759 5.98 14.66 27.19
CA VAL A 759 7.05 14.33 28.15
C VAL A 759 8.42 14.52 27.52
N ALA A 760 9.21 15.45 28.07
CA ALA A 760 10.55 15.75 27.56
C ALA A 760 11.58 14.65 27.87
N ASP A 761 11.53 14.06 29.08
CA ASP A 761 12.46 13.00 29.48
C ASP A 761 12.23 11.72 28.66
N ASP A 762 13.27 11.26 27.98
CA ASP A 762 13.19 10.12 27.06
C ASP A 762 12.84 8.82 27.78
N ALA A 763 13.42 8.57 28.96
CA ALA A 763 13.19 7.32 29.69
C ALA A 763 11.75 7.23 30.23
N ALA A 764 11.25 8.30 30.83
CA ALA A 764 9.87 8.41 31.29
C ALA A 764 8.88 8.32 30.12
N ARG A 765 9.16 9.00 29.00
CA ARG A 765 8.32 8.91 27.79
C ARG A 765 8.27 7.48 27.25
N LYS A 766 9.43 6.83 27.08
CA LYS A 766 9.52 5.43 26.61
C LYS A 766 8.78 4.46 27.52
N LYS A 767 8.88 4.65 28.84
CA LYS A 767 8.13 3.86 29.82
C LYS A 767 6.62 4.00 29.61
N MET A 768 6.11 5.22 29.51
CA MET A 768 4.69 5.47 29.27
C MET A 768 4.20 4.94 27.91
N ILE A 769 5.02 5.05 26.86
CA ILE A 769 4.73 4.47 25.53
C ILE A 769 4.64 2.95 25.65
N ASN A 770 5.58 2.29 26.32
CA ASN A 770 5.56 0.83 26.50
C ASN A 770 4.33 0.37 27.30
N GLU A 771 3.99 1.06 28.39
CA GLU A 771 2.82 0.75 29.21
C GLU A 771 1.51 0.92 28.42
N GLY A 772 1.36 2.03 27.69
CA GLY A 772 0.21 2.28 26.84
C GLY A 772 0.11 1.30 25.66
N TRP A 773 1.24 0.96 25.04
CA TRP A 773 1.27 0.00 23.94
C TRP A 773 0.89 -1.40 24.44
N ASN A 774 1.34 -1.81 25.63
CA ASN A 774 0.95 -3.10 26.20
C ASN A 774 -0.58 -3.19 26.33
N VAL A 775 -1.25 -2.12 26.79
CA VAL A 775 -2.73 -2.05 26.82
C VAL A 775 -3.33 -2.13 25.42
N PHE A 776 -2.80 -1.35 24.48
CA PHE A 776 -3.33 -1.29 23.11
C PHE A 776 -3.17 -2.62 22.36
N ALA A 777 -1.97 -3.22 22.38
CA ALA A 777 -1.66 -4.50 21.76
C ALA A 777 -2.52 -5.64 22.31
N ASN A 778 -2.73 -5.68 23.65
CA ASN A 778 -3.65 -6.63 24.26
C ASN A 778 -5.08 -6.41 23.80
N SER A 779 -5.52 -5.16 23.68
CA SER A 779 -6.89 -4.83 23.22
C SER A 779 -7.11 -5.26 21.77
N ILE A 780 -6.11 -5.04 20.90
CA ILE A 780 -6.14 -5.52 19.51
C ILE A 780 -6.30 -7.04 19.47
N ALA A 781 -5.43 -7.79 20.14
CA ALA A 781 -5.43 -9.25 20.09
C ALA A 781 -6.65 -9.90 20.73
N GLN A 782 -7.10 -9.38 21.87
CA GLN A 782 -8.15 -10.02 22.67
C GLN A 782 -9.56 -9.56 22.31
N ARG A 783 -9.73 -8.42 21.63
CA ARG A 783 -11.05 -7.84 21.33
C ARG A 783 -11.23 -7.46 19.87
N HIS A 784 -10.36 -6.62 19.31
CA HIS A 784 -10.64 -5.98 18.01
C HIS A 784 -10.38 -6.90 16.81
N MET A 785 -9.25 -7.60 16.75
CA MET A 785 -8.98 -8.57 15.67
C MET A 785 -9.98 -9.74 15.66
N PRO A 786 -10.30 -10.38 16.81
CA PRO A 786 -11.34 -11.39 16.87
C PRO A 786 -12.69 -10.92 16.31
N ARG A 787 -13.10 -9.66 16.58
CA ARG A 787 -14.29 -9.07 15.95
C ARG A 787 -14.15 -8.98 14.42
N MET A 788 -12.98 -8.53 13.93
CA MET A 788 -12.69 -8.44 12.49
C MET A 788 -12.62 -9.79 11.78
N SER A 789 -12.43 -10.90 12.49
CA SER A 789 -12.51 -12.24 11.89
C SER A 789 -13.92 -12.60 11.38
N PHE A 790 -14.96 -11.92 11.88
CA PHE A 790 -16.34 -12.23 11.54
C PHE A 790 -17.11 -11.05 10.93
N ALA A 791 -16.79 -9.81 11.36
CA ALA A 791 -17.42 -8.62 10.84
C ALA A 791 -17.31 -8.53 9.31
N ASN A 792 -18.42 -8.20 8.64
CA ASN A 792 -18.51 -8.08 7.18
C ASN A 792 -17.94 -9.31 6.42
N GLY A 793 -18.11 -10.52 6.96
CA GLY A 793 -17.61 -11.76 6.34
C GLY A 793 -16.13 -12.06 6.61
N GLY A 794 -15.50 -11.33 7.53
CA GLY A 794 -14.13 -11.57 8.00
C GLY A 794 -13.06 -10.83 7.18
N TYR A 795 -11.98 -10.42 7.83
CA TYR A 795 -10.86 -9.69 7.22
C TYR A 795 -9.52 -10.42 7.35
N ASN A 796 -8.67 -10.33 6.32
CA ASN A 796 -7.36 -10.96 6.29
C ASN A 796 -6.25 -10.09 6.93
N TYR A 797 -6.27 -9.86 8.24
CA TYR A 797 -5.21 -9.10 8.95
C TYR A 797 -3.89 -9.88 9.20
N ARG A 798 -2.78 -9.17 9.39
CA ARG A 798 -1.49 -9.77 9.81
C ARG A 798 -1.55 -10.34 11.23
N LEU A 799 -0.97 -11.53 11.42
CA LEU A 799 -0.63 -12.07 12.74
C LEU A 799 0.90 -12.16 12.92
N PRO A 800 1.45 -11.63 14.02
CA PRO A 800 2.89 -11.66 14.28
C PRO A 800 3.36 -13.08 14.61
N MET A 801 4.54 -13.45 14.12
CA MET A 801 5.17 -14.71 14.50
C MET A 801 5.61 -14.69 15.98
N PRO A 802 5.57 -15.83 16.68
CA PRO A 802 6.10 -15.91 18.04
C PRO A 802 7.59 -15.56 18.12
N GLY A 803 7.99 -14.94 19.22
CA GLY A 803 9.39 -14.91 19.66
C GLY A 803 9.70 -16.17 20.46
N ALA A 804 10.89 -16.75 20.27
CA ALA A 804 11.32 -17.92 21.01
C ALA A 804 12.84 -18.00 21.21
N VAL A 805 13.27 -18.55 22.35
CA VAL A 805 14.66 -18.88 22.69
C VAL A 805 14.73 -20.24 23.39
N VAL A 806 15.88 -20.92 23.30
CA VAL A 806 16.18 -22.11 24.10
C VAL A 806 17.27 -21.76 25.10
N GLU A 807 16.92 -21.70 26.39
CA GLU A 807 17.84 -21.35 27.47
C GLU A 807 17.79 -22.42 28.56
N GLY A 808 18.95 -22.98 28.94
CA GLY A 808 19.02 -24.05 29.94
C GLY A 808 18.25 -25.31 29.55
N GLY A 809 18.17 -25.63 28.26
CA GLY A 809 17.40 -26.77 27.74
C GLY A 809 15.88 -26.56 27.74
N MET A 810 15.41 -25.34 28.01
CA MET A 810 13.99 -24.99 28.04
C MET A 810 13.65 -23.98 26.94
N LEU A 811 12.62 -24.29 26.15
CA LEU A 811 11.98 -23.36 25.24
C LEU A 811 11.24 -22.30 26.04
N LYS A 812 11.57 -21.03 25.79
CA LYS A 812 10.80 -19.87 26.24
C LYS A 812 10.22 -19.15 25.03
N ALA A 813 8.96 -18.76 25.09
CA ALA A 813 8.28 -18.08 23.98
C ALA A 813 7.35 -16.94 24.45
N ASN A 814 7.14 -15.97 23.56
CA ASN A 814 6.22 -14.84 23.74
C ASN A 814 5.72 -14.34 22.36
N VAL A 815 4.92 -13.28 22.33
CA VAL A 815 4.34 -12.73 21.09
C VAL A 815 4.17 -11.21 21.19
N GLU A 816 4.27 -10.53 20.04
CA GLU A 816 4.18 -9.06 19.88
C GLU A 816 2.83 -8.50 20.36
N LEU A 817 1.75 -9.26 20.18
CA LEU A 817 0.40 -8.91 20.60
C LEU A 817 -0.07 -9.89 21.69
N PRO A 818 0.16 -9.60 22.98
CA PRO A 818 -0.22 -10.51 24.06
C PRO A 818 -1.73 -10.74 24.07
N GLY A 819 -2.13 -12.02 24.13
CA GLY A 819 -3.52 -12.43 23.95
C GLY A 819 -3.70 -13.45 22.84
N LEU A 820 -2.81 -13.44 21.83
CA LEU A 820 -2.72 -14.53 20.85
C LEU A 820 -2.22 -15.82 21.53
N ALA A 821 -2.82 -16.95 21.19
CA ALA A 821 -2.36 -18.26 21.63
C ALA A 821 -1.10 -18.64 20.88
N ILE A 822 -0.10 -19.21 21.54
CA ILE A 822 1.09 -19.75 20.89
C ILE A 822 0.95 -21.27 20.90
N HIS A 823 0.96 -21.90 19.73
CA HIS A 823 1.00 -23.35 19.61
C HIS A 823 2.38 -23.79 19.10
N TYR A 824 2.85 -24.93 19.59
CA TYR A 824 4.19 -25.43 19.26
C TYR A 824 4.23 -26.94 19.00
N THR A 825 5.31 -27.38 18.37
CA THR A 825 5.68 -28.78 18.15
C THR A 825 7.18 -28.92 18.39
N THR A 826 7.63 -30.09 18.86
CA THR A 826 9.05 -30.38 19.15
C THR A 826 9.64 -31.49 18.26
N ASP A 827 8.83 -32.02 17.34
CA ASP A 827 9.19 -33.06 16.38
C ASP A 827 9.43 -32.51 14.96
N GLY A 828 9.42 -31.19 14.79
CA GLY A 828 9.55 -30.50 13.49
C GLY A 828 8.27 -30.45 12.65
N SER A 829 7.15 -31.03 13.09
CA SER A 829 5.85 -30.92 12.40
C SER A 829 5.28 -29.50 12.46
N GLU A 830 4.42 -29.11 11.52
CA GLU A 830 3.82 -27.76 11.54
C GLU A 830 2.77 -27.63 12.66
N PRO A 831 2.85 -26.60 13.53
CA PRO A 831 1.82 -26.38 14.54
C PRO A 831 0.46 -26.06 13.92
N THR A 832 -0.57 -26.65 14.50
CA THR A 832 -1.98 -26.39 14.18
C THR A 832 -2.70 -25.87 15.43
N ALA A 833 -3.93 -25.38 15.28
CA ALA A 833 -4.77 -24.99 16.43
C ALA A 833 -5.06 -26.16 17.41
N LYS A 834 -4.75 -27.41 17.04
CA LYS A 834 -4.87 -28.60 17.90
C LYS A 834 -3.55 -29.00 18.57
N SER A 835 -2.42 -28.43 18.16
CA SER A 835 -1.13 -28.68 18.79
C SER A 835 -1.11 -28.15 20.23
N PRO A 836 -0.19 -28.60 21.10
CA PRO A 836 -0.09 -28.08 22.46
C PRO A 836 0.05 -26.55 22.50
N VAL A 837 -0.69 -25.91 23.41
CA VAL A 837 -0.56 -24.47 23.70
C VAL A 837 0.66 -24.27 24.60
N TYR A 838 1.46 -23.25 24.31
CA TYR A 838 2.56 -22.82 25.15
C TYR A 838 2.02 -21.95 26.29
N GLU A 839 2.10 -22.45 27.52
CA GLU A 839 1.66 -21.74 28.75
C GLU A 839 2.82 -21.42 29.70
N ALA A 840 3.88 -22.21 29.66
CA ALA A 840 5.07 -22.10 30.49
C ALA A 840 6.29 -22.68 29.75
N PRO A 841 7.53 -22.41 30.21
CA PRO A 841 8.70 -23.00 29.58
C PRO A 841 8.62 -24.53 29.50
N VAL A 842 8.96 -25.09 28.33
CA VAL A 842 8.89 -26.54 28.06
C VAL A 842 10.25 -27.09 27.69
N LYS A 843 10.51 -28.36 27.98
CA LYS A 843 11.80 -28.99 27.62
C LYS A 843 11.99 -28.95 26.11
N ALA A 844 13.10 -28.37 25.67
CA ALA A 844 13.44 -28.25 24.27
C ALA A 844 14.05 -29.56 23.76
N ALA A 845 13.62 -30.00 22.58
CA ALA A 845 14.19 -31.16 21.88
C ALA A 845 14.04 -30.97 20.37
N GLY A 846 15.09 -31.30 19.61
CA GLY A 846 15.07 -31.27 18.15
C GLY A 846 14.75 -29.91 17.55
N THR A 847 14.06 -29.93 16.41
CA THR A 847 13.53 -28.74 15.74
C THR A 847 12.17 -28.40 16.31
N ILE A 848 12.07 -27.20 16.87
CA ILE A 848 10.86 -26.67 17.47
C ILE A 848 10.25 -25.66 16.50
N LYS A 849 8.95 -25.81 16.25
CA LYS A 849 8.18 -24.85 15.44
C LYS A 849 7.09 -24.22 16.28
N LEU A 850 6.84 -22.94 16.07
CA LEU A 850 5.81 -22.17 16.78
C LEU A 850 4.99 -21.33 15.79
N LYS A 851 3.69 -21.19 16.08
CA LYS A 851 2.79 -20.22 15.42
C LYS A 851 1.93 -19.52 16.47
N SER A 852 1.61 -18.25 16.22
CA SER A 852 0.56 -17.58 16.97
C SER A 852 -0.79 -17.83 16.30
N PHE A 853 -1.85 -17.90 17.11
CA PHE A 853 -3.22 -18.10 16.68
C PHE A 853 -4.11 -17.07 17.36
N ASP A 854 -5.06 -16.53 16.60
CA ASP A 854 -6.15 -15.75 17.17
C ASP A 854 -7.31 -16.65 17.64
N MET A 855 -8.34 -16.04 18.22
CA MET A 855 -9.53 -16.77 18.70
C MET A 855 -10.39 -17.38 17.58
N ALA A 856 -10.22 -16.93 16.34
CA ALA A 856 -10.92 -17.47 15.17
C ALA A 856 -10.16 -18.64 14.52
N GLY A 857 -8.95 -18.94 14.98
CA GLY A 857 -8.12 -20.03 14.48
C GLY A 857 -7.22 -19.64 13.31
N LYS A 858 -7.11 -18.36 12.97
CA LYS A 858 -6.13 -17.87 12.00
C LYS A 858 -4.74 -17.96 12.59
N ALA A 859 -3.75 -18.33 11.78
CA ALA A 859 -2.38 -18.55 12.21
C ALA A 859 -1.38 -17.55 11.59
N SER A 860 -0.29 -17.27 12.31
CA SER A 860 0.89 -16.59 11.74
C SER A 860 1.72 -17.50 10.82
N ARG A 861 2.74 -16.91 10.18
CA ARG A 861 3.89 -17.67 9.65
C ARG A 861 4.63 -18.42 10.79
N THR A 862 5.45 -19.41 10.43
CA THR A 862 6.14 -20.30 11.38
C THR A 862 7.43 -19.68 11.90
N SER A 863 7.57 -19.60 13.22
CA SER A 863 8.88 -19.42 13.88
C SER A 863 9.55 -20.78 14.08
N VAL A 864 10.85 -20.86 13.79
CA VAL A 864 11.65 -22.08 13.97
C VAL A 864 12.81 -21.78 14.92
N VAL A 865 13.01 -22.65 15.91
CA VAL A 865 14.19 -22.67 16.79
C VAL A 865 14.67 -24.10 16.96
N THR A 866 15.98 -24.29 17.13
CA THR A 866 16.58 -25.62 17.29
C THR A 866 17.18 -25.73 18.68
N ALA A 867 16.86 -26.82 19.39
CA ALA A 867 17.55 -27.17 20.62
C ALA A 867 18.93 -27.74 20.26
N GLN A 868 20.00 -27.15 20.80
CA GLN A 868 21.36 -27.69 20.68
C GLN A 868 21.56 -28.94 21.53
#